data_AF-A0A432RHM8-F1
#
_entry.id   AF-A0A432RHM8-F1
#
_cell.length_a   1.000
_cell.length_b   1.000
_cell.length_c   1.000
_cell.angle_alpha   90.00
_cell.angle_beta   90.00
_cell.angle_gamma   90.00
#
_symmetry.space_group_name_H-M   'P 1'
#
loop_
_entity.id
_entity.type
_entity.pdbx_description
1 polymer ?
#
loop_
_entity_poly.entity_id
_entity_poly.type
_entity_poly.pdbx_seq_one_letter_code
_entity_poly.pdbx_strand_id
1 'polypeptide(L)'
;MSDFTVSQSLTTQQQEALQRATKCLAPNWPLDRMIAVNPLWNLVDRPFDNVATDMSLLAGIRCHMPVETYLSWYEEGRIQNQQLLQAAHEYGLNLSAEALIVHLSKDTGRVQSWRNIADWADLTRSNHKMSWHDEITHQISQFCAAHYQDQRPMLQRQYRQQSLNLYQHWLQVSRMDRGLSIILSESHLADEFDLLPNDQEQLFATAVSELKVPSQSIYNYGQALLLDINGWGAYLAYRAFEAEKIGKSQDDVRSLLAIKLAWELVIWRYLEKHQADEFDALKERWGQQLLHTHELRSQHHDALSIPRIWARALELSEQHRLQQQLVNAQPKPSDKATLQAIFCIDVRSEVYRRALESQSREIETYGFAGFFGLPIEYEQAGTQVSRPQLPGLVPASIRVFESTPNEHKLAQTSRHAGWNRWGNAAAATFSMVESMGWWYAFKLFKKSLKGDQGHALSPTNATHWTLTRQGHALSVDDQALLAKGVLDTMGLRYYAPTVLLVGHGSHSCNNLQSAGLECGACGGQTGEVNVRVLAQLLNDTQVREALAKLGHEIPNHTQFVAALHNTMTDHVTCFQEVRDGFFYDWLQQATYLTQLERAPRLDPVLLEMDKQERNEAYLKRAKDWSQTRPEWGLADNNAFIIAPRQYTRALDLNGRCFLHDYNFHLDPDSAVLERLMTAPMLVTHWINMQYNLSTTDNFKFGSGNKVLHNAVGDHIGVFEGNGGDLRIGLAMQSLHDGQQWMHTPQRLAVYIRAPQSAIAAVVAKHALLQHLINHQWLYVFQWQDQSIHRFQAGEWHPCPAND
;
A
#
# COMPACT_ATOMS: atom_id res chain seq x y z
N MET A 1 -41.17 41.73 -6.67
CA MET A 1 -39.87 42.42 -6.60
C MET A 1 -38.82 41.35 -6.77
N SER A 2 -38.12 41.39 -7.90
CA SER A 2 -37.08 40.46 -8.28
C SER A 2 -35.77 40.87 -7.60
N ASP A 3 -35.45 40.22 -6.48
CA ASP A 3 -34.12 40.34 -5.90
C ASP A 3 -33.14 39.62 -6.82
N PHE A 4 -32.28 40.42 -7.44
CA PHE A 4 -31.07 39.95 -8.12
C PHE A 4 -30.18 39.28 -7.07
N THR A 5 -30.28 37.97 -6.93
CA THR A 5 -29.25 37.16 -6.28
C THR A 5 -28.03 37.23 -7.18
N VAL A 6 -27.08 38.11 -6.83
CA VAL A 6 -25.73 38.06 -7.39
C VAL A 6 -25.23 36.66 -7.09
N SER A 7 -25.06 35.82 -8.12
CA SER A 7 -24.38 34.53 -7.99
C SER A 7 -23.00 34.83 -7.41
N GLN A 8 -22.84 34.55 -6.11
CA GLN A 8 -21.53 34.63 -5.48
C GLN A 8 -20.66 33.59 -6.16
N SER A 9 -19.62 34.06 -6.86
CA SER A 9 -18.61 33.22 -7.49
C SER A 9 -17.35 33.22 -6.63
N LEU A 10 -16.71 32.06 -6.48
CA LEU A 10 -15.39 31.98 -5.88
C LEU A 10 -14.37 32.79 -6.68
N THR A 11 -13.43 33.43 -5.99
CA THR A 11 -12.23 33.99 -6.62
C THR A 11 -11.30 32.87 -7.12
N THR A 12 -10.43 33.17 -8.07
CA THR A 12 -9.44 32.22 -8.60
C THR A 12 -8.59 31.59 -7.49
N GLN A 13 -8.13 32.39 -6.52
CA GLN A 13 -7.36 31.90 -5.37
C GLN A 13 -8.14 30.88 -4.53
N GLN A 14 -9.44 31.09 -4.32
CA GLN A 14 -10.27 30.16 -3.57
C GLN A 14 -10.53 28.86 -4.35
N GLN A 15 -10.72 28.96 -5.67
CA GLN A 15 -10.85 27.78 -6.55
C GLN A 15 -9.58 26.93 -6.55
N GLU A 16 -8.41 27.57 -6.64
CA GLU A 16 -7.10 26.91 -6.56
C GLU A 16 -6.89 26.25 -5.19
N ALA A 17 -7.29 26.90 -4.10
CA ALA A 17 -7.21 26.33 -2.76
C ALA A 17 -8.05 25.04 -2.62
N LEU A 18 -9.28 25.04 -3.13
CA LEU A 18 -10.13 23.84 -3.16
C LEU A 18 -9.53 22.74 -4.04
N GLN A 19 -9.02 23.10 -5.23
CA GLN A 19 -8.39 22.14 -6.13
C GLN A 19 -7.12 21.53 -5.53
N ARG A 20 -6.37 22.31 -4.74
CA ARG A 20 -5.21 21.82 -4.02
C ARG A 20 -5.61 20.85 -2.90
N ALA A 21 -6.72 21.11 -2.21
CA ALA A 21 -7.23 20.22 -1.17
C ALA A 21 -7.60 18.84 -1.75
N THR A 22 -8.22 18.77 -2.93
CA THR A 22 -8.60 17.48 -3.55
C THR A 22 -7.39 16.63 -3.96
N LYS A 23 -6.21 17.23 -4.12
CA LYS A 23 -4.98 16.52 -4.48
C LYS A 23 -4.20 15.98 -3.28
N CYS A 24 -4.66 16.17 -2.04
CA CYS A 24 -3.89 15.78 -0.86
C CYS A 24 -3.96 14.29 -0.51
N LEU A 25 -4.97 13.56 -1.00
CA LEU A 25 -5.19 12.16 -0.64
C LEU A 25 -4.45 11.22 -1.58
N ALA A 26 -3.72 10.26 -1.03
CA ALA A 26 -3.07 9.21 -1.81
C ALA A 26 -4.09 8.18 -2.32
N PRO A 27 -3.86 7.56 -3.50
CA PRO A 27 -4.71 6.50 -4.02
C PRO A 27 -4.63 5.22 -3.16
N ASN A 28 -5.78 4.59 -2.89
CA ASN A 28 -5.86 3.26 -2.26
C ASN A 28 -6.59 2.26 -3.17
N TRP A 29 -5.91 1.16 -3.49
CA TRP A 29 -6.42 0.15 -4.42
C TRP A 29 -7.53 -0.71 -3.81
N PRO A 30 -8.46 -1.23 -4.64
CA PRO A 30 -9.50 -2.15 -4.20
C PRO A 30 -8.91 -3.49 -3.69
N LEU A 31 -9.69 -4.24 -2.91
CA LEU A 31 -9.26 -5.46 -2.20
C LEU A 31 -8.65 -6.54 -3.11
N ASP A 32 -9.13 -6.66 -4.34
CA ASP A 32 -8.65 -7.64 -5.32
C ASP A 32 -7.31 -7.24 -5.99
N ARG A 33 -6.89 -6.00 -5.80
CA ARG A 33 -5.64 -5.41 -6.32
C ARG A 33 -4.88 -4.63 -5.24
N MET A 34 -5.16 -4.94 -3.98
CA MET A 34 -4.64 -4.19 -2.85
C MET A 34 -3.11 -4.24 -2.86
N ILE A 35 -2.49 -3.06 -2.82
CA ILE A 35 -1.05 -2.88 -2.68
C ILE A 35 -0.78 -1.88 -1.57
N ALA A 36 0.38 -2.02 -0.91
CA ALA A 36 0.82 -1.09 0.12
C ALA A 36 1.38 0.18 -0.51
N VAL A 37 0.83 1.34 -0.12
CA VAL A 37 1.14 2.67 -0.69
C VAL A 37 1.36 3.65 0.44
N ASN A 38 2.28 4.61 0.29
CA ASN A 38 2.41 5.69 1.27
C ASN A 38 1.09 6.49 1.33
N PRO A 39 0.30 6.46 2.44
CA PRO A 39 -0.97 7.19 2.54
C PRO A 39 -0.82 8.72 2.42
N LEU A 40 0.41 9.23 2.57
CA LEU A 40 0.77 10.64 2.45
C LEU A 40 1.55 10.94 1.15
N TRP A 41 1.49 10.04 0.16
CA TRP A 41 2.29 10.12 -1.08
C TRP A 41 2.16 11.46 -1.82
N ASN A 42 0.97 12.05 -1.85
CA ASN A 42 0.73 13.31 -2.55
C ASN A 42 1.22 14.55 -1.77
N LEU A 43 1.87 14.36 -0.62
CA LEU A 43 2.43 15.43 0.22
C LEU A 43 3.95 15.33 0.36
N VAL A 44 4.61 14.46 -0.41
CA VAL A 44 6.07 14.25 -0.32
C VAL A 44 6.90 15.45 -0.79
N ASP A 45 6.26 16.38 -1.51
CA ASP A 45 6.81 17.69 -1.87
C ASP A 45 7.05 18.61 -0.66
N ARG A 46 6.71 18.18 0.55
CA ARG A 46 6.97 18.90 1.81
C ARG A 46 7.76 18.03 2.80
N PRO A 47 8.56 18.65 3.71
CA PRO A 47 9.22 17.97 4.83
C PRO A 47 8.26 17.05 5.60
N PHE A 48 8.68 15.80 5.85
CA PHE A 48 7.87 14.81 6.57
C PHE A 48 7.33 15.36 7.90
N ASP A 49 8.18 16.01 8.68
CA ASP A 49 7.80 16.58 9.98
C ASP A 49 6.72 17.65 9.86
N ASN A 50 6.77 18.48 8.81
CA ASN A 50 5.75 19.49 8.55
C ASN A 50 4.42 18.84 8.18
N VAL A 51 4.46 17.79 7.36
CA VAL A 51 3.26 17.00 7.03
C VAL A 51 2.70 16.33 8.29
N ALA A 52 3.53 15.73 9.14
CA ALA A 52 3.12 15.14 10.41
C ALA A 52 2.44 16.16 11.34
N THR A 53 2.97 17.39 11.42
CA THR A 53 2.31 18.50 12.14
C THR A 53 0.94 18.80 11.55
N ASP A 54 0.84 18.94 10.22
CA ASP A 54 -0.42 19.28 9.58
C ASP A 54 -1.47 18.15 9.73
N MET A 55 -1.06 16.87 9.64
CA MET A 55 -1.94 15.72 9.84
C MET A 55 -2.42 15.62 11.30
N SER A 56 -1.54 15.90 12.26
CA SER A 56 -1.89 15.97 13.67
C SER A 56 -2.88 17.12 13.96
N LEU A 57 -2.64 18.29 13.36
CA LEU A 57 -3.52 19.44 13.46
C LEU A 57 -4.89 19.16 12.85
N LEU A 58 -4.96 18.74 11.59
CA LEU A 58 -6.20 18.73 10.82
C LEU A 58 -7.11 17.53 11.11
N ALA A 59 -6.54 16.41 11.56
CA ALA A 59 -7.31 15.16 11.74
C ALA A 59 -6.88 14.33 12.96
N GLY A 60 -6.00 14.86 13.83
CA GLY A 60 -5.54 14.16 15.02
C GLY A 60 -4.70 12.91 14.74
N ILE A 61 -4.18 12.80 13.52
CA ILE A 61 -3.42 11.66 13.00
C ILE A 61 -2.07 11.56 13.71
N ARG A 62 -1.66 10.33 14.04
CA ARG A 62 -0.35 10.03 14.62
C ARG A 62 0.61 9.46 13.58
N CYS A 63 1.67 10.21 13.26
CA CYS A 63 2.77 9.74 12.39
C CYS A 63 3.95 9.15 13.17
N HIS A 64 3.86 9.12 14.50
CA HIS A 64 4.88 8.56 15.41
C HIS A 64 4.19 7.70 16.47
N MET A 65 4.94 6.75 17.05
CA MET A 65 4.43 5.96 18.17
C MET A 65 4.27 6.82 19.43
N PRO A 66 3.44 6.38 20.39
CA PRO A 66 3.43 6.98 21.72
C PRO A 66 4.83 6.94 22.35
N VAL A 67 5.16 7.97 23.16
CA VAL A 67 6.49 8.12 23.77
C VAL A 67 6.84 6.91 24.64
N GLU A 68 5.86 6.31 25.31
CA GLU A 68 6.01 5.13 26.15
C GLU A 68 6.53 3.93 25.36
N THR A 69 6.15 3.81 24.09
CA THR A 69 6.65 2.74 23.21
C THR A 69 8.13 2.93 22.91
N TYR A 70 8.56 4.17 22.62
CA TYR A 70 9.98 4.47 22.39
C TYR A 70 10.82 4.30 23.67
N LEU A 71 10.27 4.66 24.82
CA LEU A 71 10.92 4.43 26.12
C LEU A 71 11.13 2.93 26.36
N SER A 72 10.13 2.09 26.13
CA SER A 72 10.28 0.62 26.21
C SER A 72 11.41 0.12 25.30
N TRP A 73 11.44 0.56 24.05
CA TRP A 73 12.51 0.17 23.12
C TRP A 73 13.89 0.68 23.50
N TYR A 74 13.97 1.84 24.16
CA TYR A 74 15.20 2.33 24.74
C TYR A 74 15.65 1.47 25.94
N GLU A 75 14.74 1.11 26.85
CA GLU A 75 15.01 0.23 28.00
C GLU A 75 15.41 -1.20 27.56
N GLU A 76 14.84 -1.70 26.47
CA GLU A 76 15.21 -2.95 25.81
C GLU A 76 16.57 -2.88 25.08
N GLY A 77 17.20 -1.70 24.99
CA GLY A 77 18.48 -1.48 24.31
C GLY A 77 18.38 -1.41 22.78
N ARG A 78 17.18 -1.29 22.21
CA ARG A 78 16.98 -1.12 20.76
C ARG A 78 17.36 0.28 20.28
N ILE A 79 17.20 1.28 21.15
CA ILE A 79 17.65 2.67 20.96
C ILE A 79 18.88 2.89 21.84
N GLN A 80 19.98 3.33 21.26
CA GLN A 80 21.25 3.53 21.97
C GLN A 80 21.48 5.00 22.34
N ASN A 81 22.19 5.25 23.45
CA ASN A 81 22.47 6.60 23.97
C ASN A 81 23.13 7.53 22.96
N GLN A 82 24.11 7.03 22.21
CA GLN A 82 24.83 7.81 21.21
C GLN A 82 23.87 8.31 20.11
N GLN A 83 23.00 7.43 19.61
CA GLN A 83 22.03 7.76 18.58
C GLN A 83 20.90 8.65 19.12
N LEU A 84 20.54 8.54 20.41
CA LEU A 84 19.61 9.45 21.07
C LEU A 84 20.17 10.87 21.15
N LEU A 85 21.43 11.02 21.57
CA LEU A 85 22.13 12.31 21.61
C LEU A 85 22.27 12.91 20.19
N GLN A 86 22.62 12.08 19.21
CA GLN A 86 22.71 12.52 17.81
C GLN A 86 21.34 13.01 17.30
N ALA A 87 20.26 12.28 17.55
CA ALA A 87 18.92 12.69 17.16
C ALA A 87 18.54 14.02 17.82
N ALA A 88 18.77 14.18 19.12
CA ALA A 88 18.49 15.43 19.83
C ALA A 88 19.26 16.62 19.23
N HIS A 89 20.54 16.42 18.90
CA HIS A 89 21.36 17.43 18.24
C HIS A 89 20.83 17.78 16.84
N GLU A 90 20.36 16.80 16.04
CA GLU A 90 19.72 17.05 14.74
C GLU A 90 18.48 17.97 14.86
N TYR A 91 17.77 17.92 16.00
CA TYR A 91 16.62 18.80 16.32
C TYR A 91 16.99 20.04 17.16
N GLY A 92 18.28 20.34 17.33
CA GLY A 92 18.75 21.53 18.05
C GLY A 92 18.67 21.46 19.58
N LEU A 93 18.49 20.27 20.15
CA LEU A 93 18.44 20.02 21.60
C LEU A 93 19.78 19.48 22.11
N ASN A 94 20.51 20.30 22.86
CA ASN A 94 21.83 19.96 23.41
C ASN A 94 21.75 19.78 24.93
N LEU A 95 21.52 18.54 25.37
CA LEU A 95 21.45 18.15 26.79
C LEU A 95 22.42 16.99 27.08
N SER A 96 22.77 16.76 28.34
CA SER A 96 23.44 15.50 28.74
C SER A 96 22.49 14.31 28.53
N ALA A 97 23.01 13.09 28.44
CA ALA A 97 22.18 11.91 28.22
C ALA A 97 21.09 11.75 29.31
N GLU A 98 21.45 11.96 30.58
CA GLU A 98 20.53 11.85 31.71
C GLU A 98 19.45 12.93 31.67
N ALA A 99 19.86 14.18 31.40
CA ALA A 99 18.91 15.29 31.28
C ALA A 99 18.00 15.16 30.05
N LEU A 100 18.53 14.60 28.97
CA LEU A 100 17.80 14.36 27.73
C LEU A 100 16.71 13.30 27.94
N ILE A 101 17.02 12.19 28.60
CA ILE A 101 16.00 11.16 28.91
C ILE A 101 14.89 11.76 29.76
N VAL A 102 15.24 12.47 30.85
CA VAL A 102 14.24 13.14 31.69
C VAL A 102 13.38 14.15 30.91
N HIS A 103 13.98 14.88 29.95
CA HIS A 103 13.24 15.77 29.08
C HIS A 103 12.29 15.02 28.14
N LEU A 104 12.78 13.96 27.50
CA LEU A 104 12.06 13.16 26.51
C LEU A 104 11.05 12.16 27.11
N SER A 105 11.09 11.94 28.43
CA SER A 105 10.09 11.15 29.16
C SER A 105 8.88 11.98 29.63
N LYS A 106 8.86 13.29 29.35
CA LYS A 106 7.72 14.15 29.75
C LYS A 106 6.50 13.84 28.90
N ASP A 107 5.36 13.69 29.57
CA ASP A 107 4.06 13.69 28.90
C ASP A 107 3.77 15.11 28.37
N THR A 108 3.69 15.24 27.06
CA THR A 108 3.36 16.51 26.39
C THR A 108 1.86 16.76 26.31
N GLY A 109 1.03 15.80 26.77
CA GLY A 109 -0.41 15.83 26.59
C GLY A 109 -0.81 15.78 25.11
N ARG A 110 -2.12 15.72 24.86
CA ARG A 110 -2.67 15.76 23.49
C ARG A 110 -3.14 17.18 23.19
N VAL A 111 -2.53 17.81 22.18
CA VAL A 111 -3.00 19.11 21.66
C VAL A 111 -4.36 18.91 20.99
N GLN A 112 -5.25 19.89 21.15
CA GLN A 112 -6.57 19.85 20.51
C GLN A 112 -6.42 20.03 19.00
N SER A 113 -6.75 18.97 18.25
CA SER A 113 -6.86 19.01 16.80
C SER A 113 -8.07 19.84 16.33
N TRP A 114 -8.01 20.23 15.07
CA TRP A 114 -9.10 20.81 14.31
C TRP A 114 -10.40 20.02 14.46
N ARG A 115 -11.51 20.75 14.57
CA ARG A 115 -12.88 20.21 14.58
C ARG A 115 -13.67 20.80 13.44
N ASN A 116 -14.36 19.96 12.68
CA ASN A 116 -15.32 20.39 11.68
C ASN A 116 -16.60 20.91 12.36
N ILE A 117 -17.51 21.55 11.62
CA ILE A 117 -18.76 22.09 12.16
C ILE A 117 -19.61 20.98 12.78
N ALA A 118 -19.67 19.80 12.15
CA ALA A 118 -20.34 18.64 12.73
C ALA A 118 -19.78 18.28 14.13
N ASP A 119 -18.46 18.22 14.28
CA ASP A 119 -17.81 17.90 15.56
C ASP A 119 -18.09 18.97 16.62
N TRP A 120 -18.12 20.24 16.22
CA TRP A 120 -18.46 21.34 17.13
C TRP A 120 -19.93 21.29 17.58
N ALA A 121 -20.85 20.97 16.67
CA ALA A 121 -22.26 20.81 16.96
C ALA A 121 -22.52 19.60 17.89
N ASP A 122 -21.75 18.52 17.76
CA ASP A 122 -21.89 17.34 18.60
C ASP A 122 -21.48 17.56 20.07
N LEU A 123 -20.71 18.61 20.39
CA LEU A 123 -20.31 18.89 21.78
C LEU A 123 -21.47 19.30 22.70
N THR A 124 -22.50 19.95 22.16
CA THR A 124 -23.69 20.37 22.92
C THR A 124 -24.85 19.40 22.73
N ARG A 125 -24.69 18.42 21.83
CA ARG A 125 -25.72 17.46 21.48
C ARG A 125 -25.94 16.45 22.60
N SER A 126 -27.22 16.07 22.80
CA SER A 126 -27.59 15.05 23.77
C SER A 126 -27.05 13.67 23.39
N ASN A 127 -26.52 12.92 24.36
CA ASN A 127 -26.11 11.52 24.20
C ASN A 127 -27.23 10.56 23.77
N HIS A 128 -28.50 11.01 23.79
CA HIS A 128 -29.65 10.23 23.31
C HIS A 128 -29.93 10.44 21.81
N LYS A 129 -29.27 11.40 21.16
CA LYS A 129 -29.39 11.65 19.73
C LYS A 129 -28.20 11.08 18.97
N MET A 130 -28.43 10.65 17.72
CA MET A 130 -27.36 10.22 16.81
C MET A 130 -26.39 11.37 16.54
N SER A 131 -25.09 11.14 16.67
CA SER A 131 -24.03 12.10 16.34
C SER A 131 -24.14 12.59 14.89
N TRP A 132 -23.96 13.89 14.66
CA TRP A 132 -23.89 14.46 13.32
C TRP A 132 -22.72 13.86 12.55
N HIS A 133 -21.54 13.83 13.17
CA HIS A 133 -20.34 13.28 12.56
C HIS A 133 -20.53 11.83 12.09
N ASP A 134 -21.06 10.98 12.96
CA ASP A 134 -21.23 9.56 12.68
C ASP A 134 -22.25 9.33 11.58
N GLU A 135 -23.38 10.06 11.59
CA GLU A 135 -24.41 9.92 10.57
C GLU A 135 -23.94 10.45 9.21
N ILE A 136 -23.23 11.58 9.16
CA ILE A 136 -22.64 12.09 7.91
C ILE A 136 -21.72 11.05 7.29
N THR A 137 -20.82 10.50 8.10
CA THR A 137 -19.88 9.46 7.66
C THR A 137 -20.64 8.23 7.17
N HIS A 138 -21.64 7.78 7.93
CA HIS A 138 -22.45 6.61 7.57
C HIS A 138 -23.22 6.81 6.27
N GLN A 139 -23.91 7.93 6.10
CA GLN A 139 -24.73 8.24 4.93
C GLN A 139 -23.88 8.38 3.67
N ILE A 140 -22.76 9.11 3.75
CA ILE A 140 -21.83 9.25 2.62
C ILE A 140 -21.28 7.87 2.24
N SER A 141 -20.90 7.06 3.22
CA SER A 141 -20.36 5.72 2.97
C SER A 141 -21.37 4.78 2.32
N GLN A 142 -22.62 4.77 2.79
CA GLN A 142 -23.67 3.96 2.18
C GLN A 142 -23.99 4.42 0.76
N PHE A 143 -24.07 5.74 0.55
CA PHE A 143 -24.28 6.31 -0.78
C PHE A 143 -23.14 5.93 -1.74
N CYS A 144 -21.88 6.13 -1.33
CA CYS A 144 -20.71 5.78 -2.14
C CYS A 144 -20.66 4.27 -2.44
N ALA A 145 -20.94 3.42 -1.45
CA ALA A 145 -21.02 1.97 -1.63
C ALA A 145 -22.08 1.59 -2.68
N ALA A 146 -23.28 2.19 -2.61
CA ALA A 146 -24.34 1.95 -3.57
C ALA A 146 -24.04 2.53 -4.97
N HIS A 147 -23.37 3.69 -5.03
CA HIS A 147 -23.04 4.40 -6.26
C HIS A 147 -21.98 3.65 -7.09
N TYR A 148 -20.92 3.17 -6.44
CA TYR A 148 -19.78 2.50 -7.10
C TYR A 148 -19.93 0.99 -7.26
N GLN A 149 -21.06 0.41 -6.86
CA GLN A 149 -21.31 -1.01 -7.03
C GLN A 149 -21.54 -1.37 -8.51
N ASP A 150 -20.59 -2.11 -9.10
CA ASP A 150 -20.64 -2.49 -10.51
C ASP A 150 -21.58 -3.66 -10.81
N GLN A 151 -21.62 -4.69 -9.94
CA GLN A 151 -22.35 -5.92 -10.24
C GLN A 151 -23.85 -5.85 -9.96
N ARG A 152 -24.29 -4.92 -9.10
CA ARG A 152 -25.67 -4.79 -8.60
C ARG A 152 -25.96 -3.36 -8.12
N PRO A 153 -26.07 -2.38 -9.02
CA PRO A 153 -26.36 -1.03 -8.58
C PRO A 153 -27.74 -0.99 -7.92
N MET A 154 -27.80 -0.68 -6.63
CA MET A 154 -29.05 -0.46 -5.92
C MET A 154 -29.82 0.73 -6.53
N LEU A 155 -29.08 1.69 -7.09
CA LEU A 155 -29.61 2.83 -7.83
C LEU A 155 -29.76 2.46 -9.31
N GLN A 156 -30.99 2.49 -9.84
CA GLN A 156 -31.30 2.02 -11.20
C GLN A 156 -30.42 2.67 -12.27
N ARG A 157 -30.10 1.92 -13.33
CA ARG A 157 -29.33 2.41 -14.51
C ARG A 157 -29.91 3.69 -15.13
N GLN A 158 -31.21 3.96 -14.98
CA GLN A 158 -31.87 5.20 -15.42
C GLN A 158 -31.32 6.46 -14.71
N TYR A 159 -30.89 6.38 -13.45
CA TYR A 159 -30.24 7.50 -12.75
C TYR A 159 -28.82 7.78 -13.26
N ARG A 160 -28.17 6.79 -13.90
CA ARG A 160 -26.85 6.95 -14.57
C ARG A 160 -26.94 7.38 -16.04
N GLN A 161 -28.14 7.43 -16.64
CA GLN A 161 -28.32 7.87 -18.03
C GLN A 161 -28.26 9.40 -18.16
N GLN A 162 -28.41 10.15 -17.06
CA GLN A 162 -28.05 11.57 -16.99
C GLN A 162 -26.59 11.70 -16.58
N SER A 163 -25.84 12.60 -17.24
CA SER A 163 -24.42 12.89 -16.97
C SER A 163 -24.22 13.66 -15.66
N LEU A 164 -24.81 13.18 -14.56
CA LEU A 164 -24.68 13.78 -13.25
C LEU A 164 -23.30 13.44 -12.66
N ASN A 165 -22.64 14.42 -12.05
CA ASN A 165 -21.47 14.15 -11.21
C ASN A 165 -21.89 13.54 -9.86
N LEU A 166 -20.92 13.08 -9.07
CA LEU A 166 -21.17 12.42 -7.79
C LEU A 166 -21.97 13.30 -6.82
N TYR A 167 -21.69 14.61 -6.75
CA TYR A 167 -22.40 15.55 -5.89
C TYR A 167 -23.88 15.70 -6.28
N GLN A 168 -24.15 15.89 -7.57
CA GLN A 168 -25.51 16.03 -8.08
C GLN A 168 -26.35 14.78 -7.80
N HIS A 169 -25.75 13.60 -7.98
CA HIS A 169 -26.42 12.34 -7.68
C HIS A 169 -26.65 12.18 -6.17
N TRP A 170 -25.67 12.49 -5.33
CA TRP A 170 -25.82 12.49 -3.88
C TRP A 170 -26.94 13.42 -3.42
N LEU A 171 -27.00 14.64 -3.97
CA LEU A 171 -28.01 15.63 -3.62
C LEU A 171 -29.42 15.15 -4.00
N GLN A 172 -29.57 14.55 -5.19
CA GLN A 172 -30.84 13.96 -5.62
C GLN A 172 -31.32 12.87 -4.66
N VAL A 173 -30.42 11.96 -4.24
CA VAL A 173 -30.75 10.90 -3.29
C VAL A 173 -31.10 11.47 -1.91
N SER A 174 -30.30 12.43 -1.42
CA SER A 174 -30.46 13.00 -0.07
C SER A 174 -31.76 13.80 0.08
N ARG A 175 -32.23 14.49 -0.97
CA ARG A 175 -33.55 15.17 -0.97
C ARG A 175 -34.74 14.22 -0.91
N MET A 176 -34.56 12.97 -1.35
CA MET A 176 -35.60 11.94 -1.32
C MET A 176 -35.57 11.14 0.00
N ASP A 177 -34.47 11.20 0.76
CA ASP A 177 -34.29 10.45 1.99
C ASP A 177 -34.94 11.14 3.19
N ARG A 178 -36.17 10.72 3.50
CA ARG A 178 -36.88 11.18 4.70
C ARG A 178 -36.37 10.51 5.99
N GLY A 179 -35.53 9.49 5.90
CA GLY A 179 -34.95 8.79 7.04
C GLY A 179 -33.99 9.65 7.84
N LEU A 180 -33.27 10.57 7.18
CA LEU A 180 -32.30 11.47 7.82
C LEU A 180 -32.91 12.29 8.97
N SER A 181 -34.06 12.94 8.72
CA SER A 181 -34.76 13.72 9.76
C SER A 181 -35.19 12.86 10.95
N ILE A 182 -35.48 11.57 10.72
CA ILE A 182 -35.90 10.63 11.77
C ILE A 182 -34.69 10.20 12.60
N ILE A 183 -33.62 9.73 11.94
CA ILE A 183 -32.41 9.22 12.61
C ILE A 183 -31.75 10.31 13.46
N LEU A 184 -31.63 11.51 12.90
CA LEU A 184 -31.04 12.66 13.60
C LEU A 184 -31.99 13.31 14.60
N SER A 185 -33.28 12.95 14.61
CA SER A 185 -34.32 13.60 15.42
C SER A 185 -34.39 15.11 15.20
N GLU A 186 -34.32 15.52 13.93
CA GLU A 186 -34.34 16.92 13.49
C GLU A 186 -35.42 17.10 12.42
N SER A 187 -36.61 17.53 12.85
CA SER A 187 -37.69 17.91 11.93
C SER A 187 -37.26 19.10 11.09
N HIS A 188 -37.69 19.18 9.83
CA HIS A 188 -37.30 20.24 8.87
C HIS A 188 -35.88 20.13 8.32
N LEU A 189 -35.08 19.14 8.71
CA LEU A 189 -33.75 18.94 8.13
C LEU A 189 -33.79 18.77 6.60
N ALA A 190 -34.82 18.08 6.08
CA ALA A 190 -34.99 17.91 4.63
C ALA A 190 -35.19 19.25 3.89
N ASP A 191 -35.78 20.24 4.55
CA ASP A 191 -36.00 21.58 3.96
C ASP A 191 -34.65 22.28 3.70
N GLU A 192 -33.63 22.02 4.54
CA GLU A 192 -32.28 22.56 4.33
C GLU A 192 -31.55 21.89 3.14
N PHE A 193 -31.78 20.60 2.90
CA PHE A 193 -31.26 19.91 1.70
C PHE A 193 -31.91 20.43 0.41
N ASP A 194 -33.18 20.81 0.45
CA ASP A 194 -33.87 21.42 -0.68
C ASP A 194 -33.26 22.78 -1.05
N LEU A 195 -32.71 23.52 -0.09
CA LEU A 195 -32.05 24.82 -0.29
C LEU A 195 -30.59 24.73 -0.80
N LEU A 196 -30.01 23.55 -0.93
CA LEU A 196 -28.64 23.39 -1.45
C LEU A 196 -28.58 23.68 -2.97
N PRO A 197 -27.53 24.35 -3.47
CA PRO A 197 -27.34 24.54 -4.91
C PRO A 197 -27.24 23.22 -5.67
N ASN A 198 -27.78 23.14 -6.89
CA ASN A 198 -27.65 21.93 -7.73
C ASN A 198 -26.23 21.76 -8.31
N ASP A 199 -25.46 22.84 -8.37
CA ASP A 199 -24.10 22.87 -8.90
C ASP A 199 -23.07 22.92 -7.76
N GLN A 200 -22.02 22.12 -7.86
CA GLN A 200 -21.01 22.00 -6.81
C GLN A 200 -20.16 23.28 -6.66
N GLU A 201 -19.93 24.06 -7.73
CA GLU A 201 -19.17 25.30 -7.64
C GLU A 201 -19.98 26.39 -6.94
N GLN A 202 -21.29 26.47 -7.23
CA GLN A 202 -22.20 27.35 -6.50
C GLN A 202 -22.33 26.93 -5.03
N LEU A 203 -22.33 25.63 -4.73
CA LEU A 203 -22.27 25.15 -3.35
C LEU A 203 -21.00 25.64 -2.64
N PHE A 204 -19.82 25.47 -3.25
CA PHE A 204 -18.58 25.94 -2.63
C PHE A 204 -18.61 27.44 -2.33
N ALA A 205 -19.07 28.25 -3.29
CA ALA A 205 -19.18 29.70 -3.08
C ALA A 205 -20.14 30.06 -1.94
N THR A 206 -21.29 29.40 -1.89
CA THR A 206 -22.32 29.61 -0.87
C THR A 206 -21.79 29.24 0.52
N ALA A 207 -21.19 28.06 0.66
CA ALA A 207 -20.65 27.59 1.93
C ALA A 207 -19.46 28.42 2.41
N VAL A 208 -18.50 28.77 1.53
CA VAL A 208 -17.37 29.63 1.92
C VAL A 208 -17.85 31.00 2.43
N SER A 209 -18.88 31.58 1.81
CA SER A 209 -19.47 32.84 2.24
C SER A 209 -20.24 32.71 3.56
N GLU A 210 -21.18 31.77 3.67
CA GLU A 210 -22.07 31.64 4.84
C GLU A 210 -21.33 31.16 6.10
N LEU A 211 -20.40 30.21 5.93
CA LEU A 211 -19.55 29.71 7.02
C LEU A 211 -18.39 30.69 7.34
N LYS A 212 -18.31 31.82 6.63
CA LYS A 212 -17.30 32.88 6.80
C LYS A 212 -15.86 32.37 6.77
N VAL A 213 -15.56 31.43 5.87
CA VAL A 213 -14.22 30.83 5.74
C VAL A 213 -13.27 31.81 5.05
N PRO A 214 -12.20 32.30 5.73
CA PRO A 214 -11.22 33.17 5.10
C PRO A 214 -10.48 32.43 3.98
N SER A 215 -10.11 33.14 2.90
CA SER A 215 -9.42 32.56 1.74
C SER A 215 -8.17 31.74 2.10
N GLN A 216 -7.43 32.15 3.14
CA GLN A 216 -6.24 31.46 3.63
C GLN A 216 -6.54 30.11 4.32
N SER A 217 -7.76 29.92 4.84
CA SER A 217 -8.16 28.72 5.58
C SER A 217 -8.88 27.69 4.71
N ILE A 218 -9.30 28.05 3.49
CA ILE A 218 -10.05 27.17 2.58
C ILE A 218 -9.29 25.87 2.29
N TYR A 219 -7.99 25.96 2.02
CA TYR A 219 -7.17 24.78 1.75
C TYR A 219 -7.16 23.81 2.94
N ASN A 220 -6.87 24.32 4.15
CA ASN A 220 -6.79 23.52 5.37
C ASN A 220 -8.16 22.93 5.74
N TYR A 221 -9.24 23.69 5.59
CA TYR A 221 -10.58 23.20 5.88
C TYR A 221 -11.03 22.12 4.89
N GLY A 222 -10.78 22.34 3.58
CA GLY A 222 -11.07 21.32 2.57
C GLY A 222 -10.27 20.03 2.81
N GLN A 223 -9.01 20.16 3.22
CA GLN A 223 -8.19 19.00 3.61
C GLN A 223 -8.74 18.32 4.87
N ALA A 224 -9.13 19.05 5.90
CA ALA A 224 -9.72 18.48 7.11
C ALA A 224 -11.01 17.70 6.82
N LEU A 225 -11.90 18.24 5.97
CA LEU A 225 -13.13 17.56 5.55
C LEU A 225 -12.87 16.26 4.78
N LEU A 226 -11.83 16.25 3.94
CA LEU A 226 -11.43 15.05 3.19
C LEU A 226 -10.74 14.01 4.07
N LEU A 227 -9.92 14.42 5.04
CA LEU A 227 -9.30 13.52 6.03
C LEU A 227 -10.31 12.93 7.03
N ASP A 228 -11.48 13.55 7.14
CA ASP A 228 -12.59 13.06 7.93
C ASP A 228 -13.23 11.80 7.30
N ILE A 229 -13.29 11.77 5.97
CA ILE A 229 -13.78 10.64 5.15
C ILE A 229 -12.66 10.10 4.23
N ASN A 230 -11.47 9.98 4.82
CA ASN A 230 -10.20 9.66 4.13
C ASN A 230 -10.28 8.40 3.27
N GLY A 231 -11.00 7.38 3.73
CA GLY A 231 -11.13 6.09 3.08
C GLY A 231 -11.78 6.16 1.71
N TRP A 232 -12.99 6.72 1.65
CA TRP A 232 -13.64 6.97 0.36
C TRP A 232 -12.86 7.96 -0.47
N GLY A 233 -12.28 9.00 0.14
CA GLY A 233 -11.42 9.94 -0.57
C GLY A 233 -10.23 9.26 -1.25
N ALA A 234 -9.57 8.31 -0.59
CA ALA A 234 -8.45 7.53 -1.14
C ALA A 234 -8.89 6.57 -2.27
N TYR A 235 -10.08 5.97 -2.17
CA TYR A 235 -10.65 5.19 -3.27
C TYR A 235 -10.97 6.05 -4.50
N LEU A 236 -11.52 7.25 -4.31
CA LEU A 236 -11.76 8.19 -5.41
C LEU A 236 -10.46 8.73 -6.00
N ALA A 237 -9.43 8.95 -5.18
CA ALA A 237 -8.09 9.28 -5.64
C ALA A 237 -7.49 8.15 -6.48
N TYR A 238 -7.73 6.88 -6.13
CA TYR A 238 -7.35 5.73 -6.96
C TYR A 238 -8.04 5.77 -8.34
N ARG A 239 -9.34 6.03 -8.39
CA ARG A 239 -10.05 6.11 -9.68
C ARG A 239 -9.54 7.26 -10.55
N ALA A 240 -9.28 8.42 -9.96
CA ALA A 240 -8.65 9.55 -10.65
C ALA A 240 -7.26 9.18 -11.18
N PHE A 241 -6.44 8.53 -10.36
CA PHE A 241 -5.10 8.08 -10.74
C PHE A 241 -5.12 7.07 -11.91
N GLU A 242 -6.03 6.09 -11.91
CA GLU A 242 -6.20 5.16 -13.03
C GLU A 242 -6.71 5.85 -14.30
N ALA A 243 -7.58 6.85 -14.17
CA ALA A 243 -8.06 7.64 -15.30
C ALA A 243 -6.92 8.46 -15.95
N GLU A 244 -6.07 9.10 -15.13
CA GLU A 244 -4.94 9.91 -15.59
C GLU A 244 -3.93 9.08 -16.42
N LYS A 245 -3.68 7.82 -16.04
CA LYS A 245 -2.79 6.91 -16.79
C LYS A 245 -3.20 6.69 -18.25
N ILE A 246 -4.49 6.79 -18.54
CA ILE A 246 -5.04 6.62 -19.89
C ILE A 246 -5.47 7.95 -20.51
N GLY A 247 -5.00 9.08 -19.97
CA GLY A 247 -5.27 10.42 -20.47
C GLY A 247 -6.70 10.91 -20.24
N LYS A 248 -7.44 10.31 -19.29
CA LYS A 248 -8.77 10.77 -18.88
C LYS A 248 -8.67 11.56 -17.58
N SER A 249 -9.63 12.44 -17.35
CA SER A 249 -9.77 13.18 -16.08
C SER A 249 -11.03 12.71 -15.36
N GLN A 250 -10.96 12.64 -14.04
CA GLN A 250 -12.06 12.30 -13.18
C GLN A 250 -12.02 13.19 -11.93
N ASP A 251 -13.16 13.75 -11.54
CA ASP A 251 -13.23 14.81 -10.53
C ASP A 251 -14.08 14.43 -9.29
N ASP A 252 -14.26 13.13 -9.06
CA ASP A 252 -15.15 12.64 -7.99
C ASP A 252 -14.65 13.01 -6.58
N VAL A 253 -13.35 13.24 -6.39
CA VAL A 253 -12.80 13.73 -5.10
C VAL A 253 -13.29 15.15 -4.81
N ARG A 254 -13.40 16.01 -5.83
CA ARG A 254 -13.94 17.36 -5.69
C ARG A 254 -15.43 17.30 -5.35
N SER A 255 -16.17 16.41 -6.00
CA SER A 255 -17.57 16.17 -5.64
C SER A 255 -17.72 15.62 -4.21
N LEU A 256 -16.83 14.76 -3.71
CA LEU A 256 -16.87 14.31 -2.32
C LEU A 256 -16.61 15.46 -1.33
N LEU A 257 -15.67 16.35 -1.64
CA LEU A 257 -15.45 17.57 -0.85
C LEU A 257 -16.71 18.46 -0.84
N ALA A 258 -17.39 18.60 -1.98
CA ALA A 258 -18.67 19.31 -2.07
C ALA A 258 -19.74 18.66 -1.17
N ILE A 259 -19.86 17.33 -1.19
CA ILE A 259 -20.79 16.59 -0.32
C ILE A 259 -20.52 16.86 1.17
N LYS A 260 -19.26 16.77 1.60
CA LYS A 260 -18.88 17.07 2.99
C LYS A 260 -19.21 18.51 3.37
N LEU A 261 -18.89 19.47 2.50
CA LEU A 261 -19.18 20.88 2.77
C LEU A 261 -20.69 21.19 2.76
N ALA A 262 -21.48 20.48 1.93
CA ALA A 262 -22.95 20.60 1.96
C ALA A 262 -23.53 20.19 3.32
N TRP A 263 -23.04 19.11 3.92
CA TRP A 263 -23.46 18.69 5.26
C TRP A 263 -23.13 19.75 6.32
N GLU A 264 -21.93 20.33 6.27
CA GLU A 264 -21.51 21.40 7.18
C GLU A 264 -22.41 22.63 7.05
N LEU A 265 -22.79 23.00 5.82
CA LEU A 265 -23.73 24.08 5.53
C LEU A 265 -25.15 23.78 6.02
N VAL A 266 -25.63 22.55 5.86
CA VAL A 266 -26.94 22.11 6.35
C VAL A 266 -27.02 22.23 7.87
N ILE A 267 -26.01 21.75 8.60
CA ILE A 267 -25.95 21.86 10.06
C ILE A 267 -25.95 23.32 10.49
N TRP A 268 -25.10 24.14 9.87
CA TRP A 268 -25.00 25.56 10.15
C TRP A 268 -26.35 26.28 10.04
N ARG A 269 -27.04 26.11 8.92
CA ARG A 269 -28.35 26.73 8.67
C ARG A 269 -29.45 26.18 9.58
N TYR A 270 -29.43 24.87 9.84
CA TYR A 270 -30.41 24.24 10.71
C TYR A 270 -30.34 24.78 12.13
N LEU A 271 -29.13 24.82 12.71
CA LEU A 271 -28.91 25.34 14.07
C LEU A 271 -29.24 26.84 14.14
N GLU A 272 -28.87 27.63 13.13
CA GLU A 272 -29.22 29.06 13.08
C GLU A 272 -30.74 29.30 13.16
N LYS A 273 -31.54 28.47 12.48
CA LYS A 273 -33.01 28.61 12.44
C LYS A 273 -33.72 28.04 13.66
N HIS A 274 -33.21 26.95 14.22
CA HIS A 274 -33.96 26.13 15.18
C HIS A 274 -33.36 26.09 16.58
N GLN A 275 -32.07 26.44 16.75
CA GLN A 275 -31.33 26.30 18.01
C GLN A 275 -30.35 27.47 18.21
N ALA A 276 -30.89 28.68 18.41
CA ALA A 276 -30.12 29.93 18.46
C ALA A 276 -28.95 29.91 19.48
N ASP A 277 -29.19 29.41 20.70
CA ASP A 277 -28.15 29.37 21.75
C ASP A 277 -26.98 28.43 21.38
N GLU A 278 -27.29 27.26 20.80
CA GLU A 278 -26.27 26.31 20.33
C GLU A 278 -25.51 26.87 19.13
N PHE A 279 -26.21 27.56 18.23
CA PHE A 279 -25.63 28.20 17.06
C PHE A 279 -24.65 29.33 17.43
N ASP A 280 -24.98 30.18 18.40
CA ASP A 280 -24.09 31.27 18.82
C ASP A 280 -22.77 30.71 19.40
N ALA A 281 -22.86 29.65 20.21
CA ALA A 281 -21.68 28.96 20.74
C ALA A 281 -20.84 28.30 19.63
N LEU A 282 -21.48 27.62 18.67
CA LEU A 282 -20.83 27.04 17.50
C LEU A 282 -20.09 28.10 16.68
N LYS A 283 -20.77 29.19 16.36
CA LYS A 283 -20.26 30.31 15.55
C LYS A 283 -19.06 30.98 16.19
N GLU A 284 -19.09 31.19 17.51
CA GLU A 284 -17.95 31.73 18.26
C GLU A 284 -16.76 30.78 18.18
N ARG A 285 -16.93 29.49 18.51
CA ARG A 285 -15.85 28.49 18.50
C ARG A 285 -15.24 28.32 17.11
N TRP A 286 -16.07 28.25 16.08
CA TRP A 286 -15.65 28.16 14.69
C TRP A 286 -14.83 29.39 14.27
N GLY A 287 -15.30 30.59 14.60
CA GLY A 287 -14.57 31.83 14.36
C GLY A 287 -13.21 31.87 15.07
N GLN A 288 -13.16 31.44 16.33
CA GLN A 288 -11.92 31.36 17.10
C GLN A 288 -10.92 30.38 16.50
N GLN A 289 -11.37 29.20 16.06
CA GLN A 289 -10.51 28.21 15.40
C GLN A 289 -9.90 28.74 14.09
N LEU A 290 -10.70 29.43 13.28
CA LEU A 290 -10.24 30.03 12.02
C LEU A 290 -9.21 31.15 12.24
N LEU A 291 -9.34 31.92 13.33
CA LEU A 291 -8.39 32.99 13.68
C LEU A 291 -7.07 32.43 14.22
N HIS A 292 -7.10 31.38 15.05
CA HIS A 292 -5.93 30.85 15.77
C HIS A 292 -5.28 29.64 15.10
N THR A 293 -5.58 29.36 13.83
CA THR A 293 -5.05 28.18 13.12
C THR A 293 -3.51 28.14 13.10
N HIS A 294 -2.83 29.29 12.94
CA HIS A 294 -1.37 29.35 12.95
C HIS A 294 -0.78 29.01 14.34
N GLU A 295 -1.39 29.51 15.41
CA GLU A 295 -0.97 29.21 16.78
C GLU A 295 -1.16 27.72 17.10
N LEU A 296 -2.34 27.16 16.75
CA LEU A 296 -2.60 25.73 16.89
C LEU A 296 -1.56 24.89 16.13
N ARG A 297 -1.18 25.30 14.91
CA ARG A 297 -0.12 24.63 14.15
C ARG A 297 1.22 24.64 14.90
N SER A 298 1.59 25.76 15.52
CA SER A 298 2.81 25.87 16.33
C SER A 298 2.75 24.93 17.54
N GLN A 299 1.62 24.89 18.25
CA GLN A 299 1.42 23.99 19.38
C GLN A 299 1.57 22.51 18.98
N HIS A 300 1.00 22.10 17.84
CA HIS A 300 1.19 20.75 17.29
C HIS A 300 2.64 20.48 16.87
N HIS A 301 3.35 21.47 16.34
CA HIS A 301 4.77 21.34 16.02
C HIS A 301 5.61 21.08 17.28
N ASP A 302 5.37 21.85 18.33
CA ASP A 302 6.11 21.75 19.60
C ASP A 302 5.78 20.44 20.33
N ALA A 303 4.51 20.02 20.35
CA ALA A 303 4.09 18.76 20.96
C ALA A 303 4.68 17.52 20.27
N LEU A 304 5.01 17.61 18.98
CA LEU A 304 5.66 16.52 18.23
C LEU A 304 7.18 16.49 18.36
N SER A 305 7.80 17.48 19.03
CA SER A 305 9.27 17.54 19.19
C SER A 305 9.85 16.28 19.85
N ILE A 306 9.28 15.85 20.98
CA ILE A 306 9.71 14.65 21.72
C ILE A 306 9.58 13.37 20.89
N PRO A 307 8.40 13.00 20.34
CA PRO A 307 8.28 11.76 19.57
C PRO A 307 9.11 11.77 18.29
N ARG A 308 9.40 12.94 17.67
CA ARG A 308 10.32 13.04 16.52
C ARG A 308 11.75 12.68 16.87
N ILE A 309 12.25 13.17 18.00
CA ILE A 309 13.60 12.86 18.48
C ILE A 309 13.73 11.36 18.76
N TRP A 310 12.74 10.78 19.44
CA TRP A 310 12.70 9.34 19.70
C TRP A 310 12.65 8.51 18.41
N ALA A 311 11.76 8.85 17.47
CA ALA A 311 11.65 8.17 16.19
C ALA A 311 12.96 8.23 15.41
N ARG A 312 13.62 9.39 15.41
CA ARG A 312 14.91 9.56 14.75
C ARG A 312 16.05 8.79 15.43
N ALA A 313 16.04 8.71 16.77
CA ALA A 313 17.01 7.92 17.52
C ALA A 313 16.88 6.42 17.23
N LEU A 314 15.65 5.91 17.08
CA LEU A 314 15.37 4.55 16.64
C LEU A 314 15.92 4.30 15.23
N GLU A 315 15.61 5.17 14.28
CA GLU A 315 16.11 5.09 12.90
C GLU A 315 17.64 5.05 12.86
N LEU A 316 18.30 5.94 13.60
CA LEU A 316 19.76 5.97 13.71
C LEU A 316 20.33 4.69 14.32
N SER A 317 19.67 4.12 15.34
CA SER A 317 20.13 2.88 16.00
C SER A 317 20.00 1.66 15.09
N GLU A 318 18.93 1.58 14.29
CA GLU A 318 18.73 0.53 13.28
C GLU A 318 19.70 0.70 12.10
N GLN A 319 19.88 1.95 11.61
CA GLN A 319 20.85 2.29 10.58
C GLN A 319 22.27 1.91 11.02
N HIS A 320 22.66 2.26 12.25
CA HIS A 320 23.97 1.94 12.79
C HIS A 320 24.23 0.43 12.81
N ARG A 321 23.29 -0.38 13.33
CA ARG A 321 23.42 -1.85 13.35
C ARG A 321 23.61 -2.45 11.96
N LEU A 322 22.81 -2.02 10.98
CA LEU A 322 22.94 -2.52 9.61
C LEU A 322 24.25 -2.04 8.96
N GLN A 323 24.62 -0.77 9.15
CA GLN A 323 25.87 -0.22 8.63
C GLN A 323 27.08 -1.00 9.14
N GLN A 324 27.11 -1.38 10.42
CA GLN A 324 28.15 -2.23 11.00
C GLN A 324 28.24 -3.60 10.31
N GLN A 325 27.11 -4.22 9.97
CA GLN A 325 27.13 -5.47 9.21
C GLN A 325 27.66 -5.27 7.78
N LEU A 326 27.28 -4.17 7.12
CA LEU A 326 27.66 -3.88 5.73
C LEU A 326 29.15 -3.54 5.58
N VAL A 327 29.72 -2.69 6.45
CA VAL A 327 31.14 -2.31 6.36
C VAL A 327 32.08 -3.48 6.69
N ASN A 328 31.64 -4.40 7.53
CA ASN A 328 32.40 -5.60 7.90
C ASN A 328 32.18 -6.78 6.94
N ALA A 329 31.28 -6.63 5.96
CA ALA A 329 30.95 -7.69 5.03
C ALA A 329 32.12 -8.00 4.09
N GLN A 330 32.59 -9.25 4.11
CA GLN A 330 33.57 -9.73 3.16
C GLN A 330 32.87 -10.27 1.90
N PRO A 331 33.27 -9.85 0.69
CA PRO A 331 32.66 -10.32 -0.54
C PRO A 331 32.82 -11.85 -0.68
N LYS A 332 31.71 -12.56 -0.85
CA LYS A 332 31.69 -14.01 -1.13
C LYS A 332 31.15 -14.27 -2.53
N PRO A 333 32.02 -14.41 -3.55
CA PRO A 333 31.57 -14.78 -4.89
C PRO A 333 30.98 -16.20 -4.87
N SER A 334 30.10 -16.51 -5.83
CA SER A 334 29.73 -17.91 -6.10
C SER A 334 30.86 -18.60 -6.88
N ASP A 335 30.95 -19.92 -6.73
CA ASP A 335 31.70 -20.74 -7.69
C ASP A 335 30.96 -20.76 -9.04
N LYS A 336 31.46 -21.51 -10.03
CA LYS A 336 30.77 -21.68 -11.32
C LYS A 336 29.38 -22.27 -11.08
N ALA A 337 28.35 -21.44 -11.12
CA ALA A 337 27.02 -21.84 -10.70
C ALA A 337 26.39 -22.88 -11.64
N THR A 338 25.85 -23.96 -11.07
CA THR A 338 24.99 -24.93 -11.76
C THR A 338 23.52 -24.52 -11.69
N LEU A 339 23.16 -23.70 -10.69
CA LEU A 339 21.86 -23.07 -10.52
C LEU A 339 22.01 -21.57 -10.29
N GLN A 340 21.41 -20.77 -11.16
CA GLN A 340 21.12 -19.36 -10.89
C GLN A 340 19.64 -19.21 -10.56
N ALA A 341 19.29 -18.51 -9.48
CA ALA A 341 17.90 -18.31 -9.09
C ALA A 341 17.59 -16.82 -8.87
N ILE A 342 16.74 -16.25 -9.72
CA ILE A 342 16.34 -14.85 -9.68
C ILE A 342 15.00 -14.75 -8.94
N PHE A 343 15.05 -14.22 -7.72
CA PHE A 343 13.90 -14.04 -6.84
C PHE A 343 13.36 -12.61 -6.91
N CYS A 344 12.08 -12.46 -6.56
CA CYS A 344 11.54 -11.15 -6.19
C CYS A 344 12.41 -10.48 -5.10
N ILE A 345 12.49 -9.15 -5.10
CA ILE A 345 13.15 -8.34 -4.05
C ILE A 345 12.47 -8.39 -2.67
N ASP A 346 11.36 -9.13 -2.54
CA ASP A 346 10.55 -9.29 -1.32
C ASP A 346 11.40 -9.72 -0.12
N VAL A 347 11.18 -9.10 1.05
CA VAL A 347 11.96 -9.36 2.27
C VAL A 347 11.78 -10.81 2.77
N ARG A 348 10.64 -11.44 2.47
CA ARG A 348 10.37 -12.85 2.80
C ARG A 348 11.18 -13.80 1.92
N SER A 349 11.50 -13.39 0.69
CA SER A 349 12.37 -14.16 -0.19
C SER A 349 13.85 -14.07 0.21
N GLU A 350 14.26 -13.05 0.99
CA GLU A 350 15.64 -12.92 1.51
C GLU A 350 16.06 -14.16 2.32
N VAL A 351 15.22 -14.58 3.25
CA VAL A 351 15.48 -15.75 4.11
C VAL A 351 15.61 -17.02 3.27
N TYR A 352 14.69 -17.22 2.31
CA TYR A 352 14.73 -18.38 1.42
C TYR A 352 15.98 -18.41 0.53
N ARG A 353 16.40 -17.25 -0.01
CA ARG A 353 17.61 -17.15 -0.82
C ARG A 353 18.84 -17.59 -0.02
N ARG A 354 18.98 -17.12 1.22
CA ARG A 354 20.09 -17.52 2.10
C ARG A 354 20.06 -19.02 2.41
N ALA A 355 18.87 -19.56 2.70
CA ALA A 355 18.68 -20.99 2.92
C ALA A 355 18.99 -21.84 1.67
N LEU A 356 18.69 -21.34 0.47
CA LEU A 356 19.01 -22.03 -0.78
C LEU A 356 20.52 -21.99 -1.07
N GLU A 357 21.16 -20.83 -0.90
CA GLU A 357 22.60 -20.66 -1.08
C GLU A 357 23.46 -21.46 -0.09
N SER A 358 22.91 -21.85 1.07
CA SER A 358 23.61 -22.70 2.03
C SER A 358 23.67 -24.17 1.62
N GLN A 359 22.91 -24.60 0.60
CA GLN A 359 22.87 -26.00 0.17
C GLN A 359 24.08 -26.38 -0.71
N SER A 360 24.59 -25.42 -1.50
CA SER A 360 25.75 -25.64 -2.36
C SER A 360 26.40 -24.30 -2.74
N ARG A 361 27.73 -24.32 -2.92
CA ARG A 361 28.48 -23.16 -3.45
C ARG A 361 28.23 -22.90 -4.94
N GLU A 362 27.66 -23.89 -5.64
CA GLU A 362 27.25 -23.81 -7.05
C GLU A 362 25.88 -23.14 -7.25
N ILE A 363 25.29 -22.61 -6.17
CA ILE A 363 24.05 -21.83 -6.23
C ILE A 363 24.38 -20.35 -6.14
N GLU A 364 23.82 -19.56 -7.06
CA GLU A 364 23.89 -18.10 -7.07
C GLU A 364 22.47 -17.52 -7.12
N THR A 365 22.10 -16.68 -6.16
CA THR A 365 20.78 -16.00 -6.21
C THR A 365 20.90 -14.54 -6.61
N TYR A 366 19.87 -14.05 -7.28
CA TYR A 366 19.71 -12.65 -7.67
C TYR A 366 18.38 -12.12 -7.15
N GLY A 367 18.32 -10.84 -6.81
CA GLY A 367 17.10 -10.11 -6.48
C GLY A 367 16.67 -9.21 -7.63
N PHE A 368 15.40 -9.29 -8.01
CA PHE A 368 14.80 -8.50 -9.09
C PHE A 368 13.35 -8.14 -8.77
N ALA A 369 12.82 -7.05 -9.29
CA ALA A 369 11.42 -6.68 -9.03
C ALA A 369 10.45 -7.75 -9.57
N GLY A 370 9.43 -8.14 -8.79
CA GLY A 370 8.60 -9.33 -9.06
C GLY A 370 7.81 -9.35 -10.39
N PHE A 371 7.63 -8.20 -11.05
CA PHE A 371 7.03 -8.13 -12.40
C PHE A 371 8.03 -8.43 -13.53
N PHE A 372 9.31 -8.57 -13.20
CA PHE A 372 10.41 -8.87 -14.11
C PHE A 372 10.56 -7.92 -15.29
N GLY A 373 10.20 -6.64 -15.14
CA GLY A 373 10.30 -5.66 -16.22
C GLY A 373 9.22 -5.79 -17.30
N LEU A 374 8.28 -6.74 -17.16
CA LEU A 374 7.24 -6.99 -18.14
C LEU A 374 6.04 -6.05 -17.93
N PRO A 375 5.71 -5.16 -18.89
CA PRO A 375 4.59 -4.22 -18.76
C PRO A 375 3.26 -4.89 -19.16
N ILE A 376 2.93 -6.00 -18.49
CA ILE A 376 1.85 -6.92 -18.90
C ILE A 376 0.57 -6.78 -18.08
N GLU A 377 -0.58 -6.89 -18.75
CA GLU A 377 -1.87 -7.23 -18.16
C GLU A 377 -2.27 -8.66 -18.56
N TYR A 378 -2.83 -9.42 -17.63
CA TYR A 378 -3.30 -10.79 -17.89
C TYR A 378 -4.81 -10.80 -18.12
N GLU A 379 -5.22 -11.34 -19.26
CA GLU A 379 -6.61 -11.66 -19.58
C GLU A 379 -6.82 -13.17 -19.51
N GLN A 380 -7.78 -13.61 -18.69
CA GLN A 380 -8.06 -15.03 -18.56
C GLN A 380 -8.76 -15.54 -19.84
N ALA A 381 -8.21 -16.60 -20.44
CA ALA A 381 -8.75 -17.17 -21.67
C ALA A 381 -10.21 -17.60 -21.52
N GLY A 382 -11.03 -17.24 -22.52
CA GLY A 382 -12.47 -17.51 -22.52
C GLY A 382 -13.30 -16.58 -21.64
N THR A 383 -12.72 -15.47 -21.14
CA THR A 383 -13.42 -14.44 -20.37
C THR A 383 -13.07 -13.03 -20.87
N GLN A 384 -13.78 -12.00 -20.40
CA GLN A 384 -13.40 -10.59 -20.60
C GLN A 384 -12.73 -9.99 -19.36
N VAL A 385 -12.32 -10.83 -18.41
CA VAL A 385 -11.74 -10.38 -17.14
C VAL A 385 -10.23 -10.22 -17.32
N SER A 386 -9.75 -9.00 -17.15
CA SER A 386 -8.32 -8.68 -17.14
C SER A 386 -7.87 -8.14 -15.79
N ARG A 387 -6.58 -8.35 -15.48
CA ARG A 387 -5.92 -7.81 -14.29
C ARG A 387 -4.50 -7.35 -14.60
N PRO A 388 -4.01 -6.28 -13.97
CA PRO A 388 -2.61 -5.87 -14.09
C PRO A 388 -1.68 -6.94 -13.48
N GLN A 389 -0.47 -7.04 -14.02
CA GLN A 389 0.63 -7.89 -13.52
C GLN A 389 1.93 -7.08 -13.40
N LEU A 390 1.80 -5.83 -12.98
CA LEU A 390 2.88 -4.84 -12.92
C LEU A 390 2.61 -3.82 -11.79
N PRO A 391 3.60 -2.98 -11.41
CA PRO A 391 3.43 -2.06 -10.31
C PRO A 391 2.30 -1.06 -10.58
N GLY A 392 1.59 -0.67 -9.53
CA GLY A 392 0.52 0.33 -9.61
C GLY A 392 0.98 1.68 -10.18
N LEU A 393 2.28 1.97 -10.26
CA LEU A 393 2.82 3.20 -10.84
C LEU A 393 2.82 3.24 -12.38
N VAL A 394 2.76 2.08 -13.05
CA VAL A 394 3.06 1.96 -14.48
C VAL A 394 1.83 1.45 -15.25
N PRO A 395 1.49 2.03 -16.42
CA PRO A 395 0.43 1.49 -17.28
C PRO A 395 0.90 0.23 -18.02
N ALA A 396 0.00 -0.75 -18.17
CA ALA A 396 0.28 -1.91 -19.01
C ALA A 396 0.32 -1.50 -20.49
N SER A 397 1.24 -2.10 -21.25
CA SER A 397 1.35 -1.88 -22.71
C SER A 397 1.20 -3.16 -23.53
N ILE A 398 1.24 -4.32 -22.86
CA ILE A 398 1.13 -5.64 -23.47
C ILE A 398 0.02 -6.40 -22.75
N ARG A 399 -0.85 -7.04 -23.51
CA ARG A 399 -1.84 -7.97 -22.99
C ARG A 399 -1.40 -9.39 -23.24
N VAL A 400 -1.51 -10.22 -22.21
CA VAL A 400 -1.16 -11.64 -22.24
C VAL A 400 -2.41 -12.47 -21.96
N PHE A 401 -2.65 -13.47 -22.79
CA PHE A 401 -3.70 -14.46 -22.55
C PHE A 401 -3.20 -15.87 -22.83
N GLU A 402 -3.87 -16.85 -22.22
CA GLU A 402 -3.59 -18.26 -22.42
C GLU A 402 -4.15 -18.70 -23.78
N SER A 403 -3.38 -19.51 -24.50
CA SER A 403 -3.77 -19.95 -25.85
C SER A 403 -4.98 -20.89 -25.85
N THR A 404 -5.18 -21.63 -24.75
CA THR A 404 -6.25 -22.62 -24.59
C THR A 404 -7.06 -22.34 -23.32
N PRO A 405 -8.37 -22.05 -23.44
CA PRO A 405 -9.24 -21.91 -22.27
C PRO A 405 -9.44 -23.27 -21.58
N ASN A 406 -9.51 -23.27 -20.24
CA ASN A 406 -9.94 -24.45 -19.49
C ASN A 406 -11.48 -24.49 -19.44
N GLU A 407 -12.10 -25.12 -20.45
CA GLU A 407 -13.55 -25.19 -20.59
C GLU A 407 -14.26 -25.75 -19.36
N HIS A 408 -13.68 -26.74 -18.68
CA HIS A 408 -14.26 -27.33 -17.48
C HIS A 408 -14.27 -26.34 -16.30
N LYS A 409 -13.16 -25.62 -16.07
CA LYS A 409 -13.06 -24.57 -15.04
C LYS A 409 -14.00 -23.40 -15.37
N LEU A 410 -14.09 -22.99 -16.63
CA LEU A 410 -15.02 -21.96 -17.09
C LEU A 410 -16.48 -22.36 -16.89
N ALA A 411 -16.85 -23.60 -17.22
CA ALA A 411 -18.20 -24.12 -17.02
C ALA A 411 -18.58 -24.20 -15.53
N GLN A 412 -17.68 -24.67 -14.67
CA GLN A 412 -17.89 -24.67 -13.21
C GLN A 412 -18.05 -23.24 -12.67
N THR A 413 -17.16 -22.33 -13.08
CA THR A 413 -17.18 -20.93 -12.64
C THR A 413 -18.47 -20.23 -13.10
N SER A 414 -18.90 -20.45 -14.34
CA SER A 414 -20.15 -19.93 -14.90
C SER A 414 -21.38 -20.44 -14.14
N ARG A 415 -21.45 -21.73 -13.82
CA ARG A 415 -22.52 -22.30 -12.98
C ARG A 415 -22.54 -21.69 -11.58
N HIS A 416 -21.37 -21.59 -10.93
CA HIS A 416 -21.25 -20.94 -9.62
C HIS A 416 -21.66 -19.47 -9.65
N ALA A 417 -21.23 -18.73 -10.69
CA ALA A 417 -21.61 -17.34 -10.89
C ALA A 417 -23.13 -17.20 -11.10
N GLY A 418 -23.76 -18.11 -11.86
CA GLY A 418 -25.21 -18.15 -12.05
C GLY A 418 -25.98 -18.38 -10.74
N TRP A 419 -25.54 -19.34 -9.92
CA TRP A 419 -26.13 -19.62 -8.60
C TRP A 419 -25.96 -18.43 -7.64
N ASN A 420 -24.77 -17.85 -7.57
CA ASN A 420 -24.51 -16.66 -6.76
C ASN A 420 -25.35 -15.47 -7.24
N ARG A 421 -25.55 -15.32 -8.56
CA ARG A 421 -26.38 -14.24 -9.13
C ARG A 421 -27.85 -14.41 -8.78
N TRP A 422 -28.38 -15.64 -8.84
CA TRP A 422 -29.76 -15.93 -8.42
C TRP A 422 -29.94 -15.66 -6.92
N GLY A 423 -29.03 -16.17 -6.10
CA GLY A 423 -29.10 -16.05 -4.64
C GLY A 423 -29.00 -14.66 -4.07
N ASN A 424 -28.33 -13.78 -4.81
CA ASN A 424 -28.16 -12.41 -4.40
C ASN A 424 -29.12 -11.45 -5.13
N ALA A 425 -30.13 -11.95 -5.85
CA ALA A 425 -31.20 -11.11 -6.37
C ALA A 425 -32.07 -10.61 -5.20
N ALA A 426 -32.46 -9.32 -5.21
CA ALA A 426 -33.17 -8.69 -4.09
C ALA A 426 -34.46 -9.44 -3.67
N ALA A 427 -35.15 -10.08 -4.59
CA ALA A 427 -36.36 -10.87 -4.32
C ALA A 427 -36.08 -12.30 -3.83
N ALA A 428 -34.83 -12.77 -3.89
CA ALA A 428 -34.45 -14.15 -3.62
C ALA A 428 -33.46 -14.31 -2.45
N THR A 429 -32.84 -13.24 -1.96
CA THR A 429 -31.84 -13.28 -0.87
C THR A 429 -32.39 -13.89 0.40
N PHE A 430 -33.52 -13.39 0.91
CA PHE A 430 -34.13 -13.92 2.13
C PHE A 430 -34.61 -15.37 1.93
N SER A 431 -35.32 -15.65 0.83
CA SER A 431 -35.83 -16.99 0.54
C SER A 431 -34.73 -18.03 0.28
N MET A 432 -33.61 -17.63 -0.33
CA MET A 432 -32.43 -18.49 -0.50
C MET A 432 -31.81 -18.82 0.86
N VAL A 433 -31.57 -17.82 1.71
CA VAL A 433 -30.93 -18.04 3.01
C VAL A 433 -31.79 -18.98 3.87
N GLU A 434 -33.11 -18.76 3.89
CA GLU A 434 -34.06 -19.62 4.61
C GLU A 434 -34.11 -21.05 4.04
N SER A 435 -34.10 -21.21 2.71
CA SER A 435 -34.26 -22.52 2.06
C SER A 435 -32.97 -23.34 1.95
N MET A 436 -31.82 -22.68 1.81
CA MET A 436 -30.53 -23.33 1.51
C MET A 436 -29.46 -23.12 2.60
N GLY A 437 -29.74 -22.36 3.66
CA GLY A 437 -28.80 -22.06 4.74
C GLY A 437 -28.21 -23.31 5.41
N TRP A 438 -29.02 -24.34 5.67
CA TRP A 438 -28.57 -25.63 6.24
C TRP A 438 -27.57 -26.37 5.32
N TRP A 439 -27.75 -26.28 4.00
CA TRP A 439 -26.83 -26.86 3.02
C TRP A 439 -25.47 -26.15 3.02
N TYR A 440 -25.47 -24.86 3.37
CA TYR A 440 -24.24 -24.07 3.54
C TYR A 440 -23.40 -24.56 4.73
N ALA A 441 -24.03 -25.02 5.82
CA ALA A 441 -23.30 -25.62 6.95
C ALA A 441 -22.52 -26.89 6.53
N PHE A 442 -23.11 -27.75 5.69
CA PHE A 442 -22.41 -28.91 5.12
C PHE A 442 -21.25 -28.49 4.20
N LYS A 443 -21.45 -27.44 3.39
CA LYS A 443 -20.39 -26.86 2.55
C LYS A 443 -19.22 -26.33 3.40
N LEU A 444 -19.50 -25.62 4.48
CA LEU A 444 -18.50 -25.13 5.43
C LEU A 444 -17.76 -26.28 6.11
N PHE A 445 -18.46 -27.31 6.56
CA PHE A 445 -17.86 -28.53 7.12
C PHE A 445 -16.91 -29.21 6.12
N LYS A 446 -17.35 -29.38 4.87
CA LYS A 446 -16.52 -29.95 3.80
C LYS A 446 -15.29 -29.08 3.50
N LYS A 447 -15.43 -27.75 3.50
CA LYS A 447 -14.30 -26.82 3.35
C LYS A 447 -13.32 -26.92 4.51
N SER A 448 -13.81 -27.11 5.74
CA SER A 448 -12.97 -27.32 6.94
C SER A 448 -12.11 -28.59 6.83
N LEU A 449 -12.62 -29.64 6.18
CA LEU A 449 -11.88 -30.90 5.99
C LEU A 449 -10.92 -30.91 4.78
N LYS A 450 -11.27 -30.21 3.69
CA LYS A 450 -10.53 -30.30 2.40
C LYS A 450 -9.71 -29.06 2.07
N GLY A 451 -9.81 -27.99 2.86
CA GLY A 451 -9.25 -26.67 2.53
C GLY A 451 -9.99 -25.99 1.37
N ASP A 452 -9.74 -24.70 1.17
CA ASP A 452 -10.24 -24.00 -0.03
C ASP A 452 -9.35 -24.31 -1.24
N GLN A 453 -9.95 -24.48 -2.40
CA GLN A 453 -9.28 -24.88 -3.63
C GLN A 453 -9.06 -23.65 -4.52
N GLY A 454 -7.94 -22.95 -4.31
CA GLY A 454 -7.38 -21.93 -5.22
C GLY A 454 -8.21 -20.66 -5.46
N HIS A 455 -7.57 -19.60 -5.96
CA HIS A 455 -8.27 -18.39 -6.38
C HIS A 455 -9.01 -18.63 -7.71
N ALA A 456 -10.23 -18.06 -7.85
CA ALA A 456 -11.07 -18.23 -9.03
C ALA A 456 -10.38 -17.80 -10.34
N LEU A 457 -9.41 -16.88 -10.27
CA LEU A 457 -8.64 -16.33 -11.38
C LEU A 457 -7.19 -16.84 -11.44
N SER A 458 -6.84 -17.94 -10.77
CA SER A 458 -5.51 -18.53 -10.96
C SER A 458 -5.33 -18.95 -12.42
N PRO A 459 -4.15 -18.68 -13.03
CA PRO A 459 -3.82 -19.15 -14.37
C PRO A 459 -4.08 -20.64 -14.53
N THR A 460 -4.38 -21.07 -15.74
CA THR A 460 -4.46 -22.50 -16.04
C THR A 460 -3.05 -23.07 -16.19
N ASN A 461 -2.94 -24.41 -16.26
CA ASN A 461 -1.70 -25.08 -16.68
C ASN A 461 -1.45 -24.91 -18.20
N ALA A 462 -1.76 -23.73 -18.75
CA ALA A 462 -1.49 -23.40 -20.13
C ALA A 462 -0.02 -23.63 -20.46
N THR A 463 0.20 -24.32 -21.56
CA THR A 463 1.54 -24.63 -22.07
C THR A 463 2.11 -23.50 -22.92
N HIS A 464 1.27 -22.53 -23.33
CA HIS A 464 1.67 -21.43 -24.20
C HIS A 464 0.88 -20.14 -23.95
N TRP A 465 1.60 -19.01 -23.98
CA TRP A 465 1.12 -17.65 -23.76
C TRP A 465 1.21 -16.83 -25.04
N THR A 466 0.14 -16.11 -25.38
CA THR A 466 0.15 -15.16 -26.50
C THR A 466 0.27 -13.73 -25.96
N LEU A 467 1.23 -12.97 -26.50
CA LEU A 467 1.45 -11.56 -26.15
C LEU A 467 0.91 -10.69 -27.28
N THR A 468 0.09 -9.69 -26.94
CA THR A 468 -0.45 -8.72 -27.90
C THR A 468 -0.19 -7.28 -27.45
N ARG A 469 0.04 -6.38 -28.41
CA ARG A 469 0.14 -4.94 -28.23
C ARG A 469 -0.84 -4.27 -29.19
N GLN A 470 -1.73 -3.45 -28.67
CA GLN A 470 -2.79 -2.80 -29.47
C GLN A 470 -3.59 -3.81 -30.33
N GLY A 471 -3.90 -4.98 -29.77
CA GLY A 471 -4.67 -6.04 -30.44
C GLY A 471 -3.89 -6.90 -31.45
N HIS A 472 -2.60 -6.61 -31.70
CA HIS A 472 -1.76 -7.38 -32.63
C HIS A 472 -0.76 -8.23 -31.86
N ALA A 473 -0.51 -9.47 -32.31
CA ALA A 473 0.52 -10.33 -31.72
C ALA A 473 1.90 -9.69 -31.85
N LEU A 474 2.71 -9.78 -30.79
CA LEU A 474 4.09 -9.28 -30.83
C LEU A 474 4.93 -10.11 -31.81
N SER A 475 5.69 -9.43 -32.67
CA SER A 475 6.69 -10.08 -33.52
C SER A 475 7.81 -10.71 -32.68
N VAL A 476 8.57 -11.64 -33.27
CA VAL A 476 9.76 -12.23 -32.63
C VAL A 476 10.77 -11.15 -32.24
N ASP A 477 10.96 -10.13 -33.09
CA ASP A 477 11.86 -9.02 -32.83
C ASP A 477 11.37 -8.16 -31.64
N ASP A 478 10.06 -7.90 -31.53
CA ASP A 478 9.49 -7.20 -30.37
C ASP A 478 9.64 -8.00 -29.08
N GLN A 479 9.46 -9.32 -29.15
CA GLN A 479 9.66 -10.23 -28.03
C GLN A 479 11.14 -10.27 -27.59
N ALA A 480 12.08 -10.27 -28.54
CA ALA A 480 13.51 -10.20 -28.26
C ALA A 480 13.91 -8.86 -27.64
N LEU A 481 13.36 -7.73 -28.10
CA LEU A 481 13.59 -6.43 -27.47
C LEU A 481 13.07 -6.37 -26.04
N LEU A 482 11.90 -6.96 -25.77
CA LEU A 482 11.35 -7.08 -24.42
C LEU A 482 12.28 -7.90 -23.52
N ALA A 483 12.67 -9.09 -23.97
CA ALA A 483 13.59 -9.96 -23.24
C ALA A 483 14.97 -9.31 -23.01
N LYS A 484 15.49 -8.57 -24.00
CA LYS A 484 16.73 -7.78 -23.87
C LYS A 484 16.64 -6.79 -22.72
N GLY A 485 15.57 -6.00 -22.65
CA GLY A 485 15.40 -5.01 -21.59
C GLY A 485 15.40 -5.62 -20.19
N VAL A 486 14.83 -6.82 -20.04
CA VAL A 486 14.85 -7.60 -18.80
C VAL A 486 16.28 -8.07 -18.48
N LEU A 487 16.96 -8.70 -19.42
CA LEU A 487 18.33 -9.23 -19.23
C LEU A 487 19.36 -8.12 -18.94
N ASP A 488 19.27 -6.99 -19.64
CA ASP A 488 20.10 -5.80 -19.39
C ASP A 488 19.97 -5.32 -17.95
N THR A 489 18.75 -5.32 -17.41
CA THR A 489 18.47 -4.87 -16.04
C THR A 489 18.89 -5.91 -15.00
N MET A 490 18.75 -7.21 -15.32
CA MET A 490 19.19 -8.30 -14.43
C MET A 490 20.72 -8.33 -14.27
N GLY A 491 21.46 -7.95 -15.30
CA GLY A 491 22.93 -7.88 -15.25
C GLY A 491 23.61 -9.25 -15.09
N LEU A 492 23.02 -10.32 -15.63
CA LEU A 492 23.61 -11.66 -15.58
C LEU A 492 24.92 -11.69 -16.38
N ARG A 493 26.01 -12.12 -15.73
CA ARG A 493 27.37 -12.16 -16.33
C ARG A 493 27.62 -13.41 -17.17
N TYR A 494 26.92 -14.48 -16.84
CA TYR A 494 26.98 -15.80 -17.46
C TYR A 494 25.67 -16.51 -17.13
N TYR A 495 25.37 -17.58 -17.88
CA TYR A 495 24.18 -18.40 -17.67
C TYR A 495 24.56 -19.76 -17.12
N ALA A 496 23.96 -20.15 -16.00
CA ALA A 496 24.01 -21.51 -15.51
C ALA A 496 23.20 -22.47 -16.42
N PRO A 497 23.42 -23.80 -16.33
CA PRO A 497 22.55 -24.78 -17.00
C PRO A 497 21.08 -24.62 -16.61
N THR A 498 20.79 -24.31 -15.35
CA THR A 498 19.44 -24.01 -14.87
C THR A 498 19.37 -22.57 -14.37
N VAL A 499 18.44 -21.80 -14.92
CA VAL A 499 18.13 -20.43 -14.45
C VAL A 499 16.68 -20.39 -13.96
N LEU A 500 16.50 -20.39 -12.65
CA LEU A 500 15.20 -20.36 -12.00
C LEU A 500 14.69 -18.91 -11.90
N LEU A 501 13.52 -18.64 -12.47
CA LEU A 501 12.81 -17.37 -12.36
C LEU A 501 11.73 -17.53 -11.30
N VAL A 502 11.95 -16.95 -10.12
CA VAL A 502 11.11 -17.17 -8.93
C VAL A 502 10.26 -15.93 -8.62
N GLY A 503 9.01 -15.98 -9.05
CA GLY A 503 7.98 -15.08 -8.56
C GLY A 503 7.55 -15.50 -7.15
N HIS A 504 6.86 -14.65 -6.42
CA HIS A 504 6.25 -15.05 -5.16
C HIS A 504 4.74 -14.84 -5.18
N GLY A 505 4.07 -15.54 -4.28
CA GLY A 505 2.67 -15.33 -3.95
C GLY A 505 2.40 -15.86 -2.55
N SER A 506 1.25 -15.49 -2.00
CA SER A 506 0.78 -16.02 -0.72
C SER A 506 -0.40 -16.97 -0.95
N HIS A 507 -0.71 -17.78 0.04
CA HIS A 507 -1.95 -18.55 0.04
C HIS A 507 -2.59 -18.48 1.42
N SER A 508 -3.77 -17.88 1.48
CA SER A 508 -4.59 -17.83 2.69
C SER A 508 -6.07 -17.97 2.33
N CYS A 509 -6.82 -18.65 3.19
CA CYS A 509 -8.27 -18.75 3.08
C CYS A 509 -8.96 -17.58 3.79
N ASN A 510 -10.16 -17.21 3.33
CA ASN A 510 -11.05 -16.27 4.02
C ASN A 510 -10.38 -14.94 4.44
N ASN A 511 -9.64 -14.34 3.51
CA ASN A 511 -8.86 -13.14 3.77
C ASN A 511 -9.21 -12.05 2.74
N LEU A 512 -10.00 -11.06 3.16
CA LEU A 512 -10.38 -9.92 2.31
C LEU A 512 -9.16 -9.08 1.87
N GLN A 513 -8.06 -9.14 2.61
CA GLN A 513 -6.80 -8.46 2.29
C GLN A 513 -5.76 -9.40 1.66
N SER A 514 -6.17 -10.51 1.05
CA SER A 514 -5.22 -11.49 0.50
C SER A 514 -4.26 -10.89 -0.52
N ALA A 515 -4.74 -9.98 -1.39
CA ALA A 515 -3.91 -9.28 -2.38
C ALA A 515 -2.76 -8.48 -1.73
N GLY A 516 -2.96 -7.97 -0.52
CA GLY A 516 -1.91 -7.28 0.25
C GLY A 516 -0.76 -8.19 0.72
N LEU A 517 -0.95 -9.52 0.69
CA LEU A 517 0.11 -10.50 0.97
C LEU A 517 0.82 -10.99 -0.30
N GLU A 518 0.24 -10.73 -1.47
CA GLU A 518 0.82 -11.05 -2.77
C GLU A 518 1.96 -10.10 -3.16
N CYS A 519 2.39 -10.11 -4.41
CA CYS A 519 3.43 -9.22 -4.88
C CYS A 519 2.90 -7.80 -5.14
N GLY A 520 3.34 -6.84 -4.33
CA GLY A 520 3.07 -5.42 -4.57
C GLY A 520 3.60 -4.92 -5.93
N ALA A 521 4.74 -5.45 -6.38
CA ALA A 521 5.30 -5.14 -7.69
C ALA A 521 4.51 -5.76 -8.85
N CYS A 522 3.62 -6.72 -8.60
CA CYS A 522 2.69 -7.28 -9.60
C CYS A 522 1.26 -6.74 -9.45
N GLY A 523 1.05 -5.67 -8.68
CA GLY A 523 -0.28 -5.07 -8.50
C GLY A 523 -1.21 -5.88 -7.59
N GLY A 524 -0.65 -6.50 -6.53
CA GLY A 524 -1.41 -7.32 -5.59
C GLY A 524 -1.78 -8.69 -6.16
N GLN A 525 -0.99 -9.18 -7.12
CA GLN A 525 -1.17 -10.48 -7.76
C GLN A 525 0.07 -11.37 -7.51
N THR A 526 -0.09 -12.67 -7.72
CA THR A 526 1.05 -13.60 -7.71
C THR A 526 2.00 -13.27 -8.87
N GLY A 527 3.30 -13.44 -8.66
CA GLY A 527 4.30 -13.31 -9.73
C GLY A 527 4.28 -14.44 -10.77
N GLU A 528 3.32 -15.37 -10.67
CA GLU A 528 3.23 -16.58 -11.50
C GLU A 528 3.21 -16.27 -13.00
N VAL A 529 2.33 -15.37 -13.43
CA VAL A 529 2.18 -15.05 -14.86
C VAL A 529 3.47 -14.45 -15.41
N ASN A 530 4.09 -13.52 -14.68
CA ASN A 530 5.31 -12.85 -15.10
C ASN A 530 6.45 -13.85 -15.34
N VAL A 531 6.71 -14.75 -14.40
CA VAL A 531 7.79 -15.74 -14.57
C VAL A 531 7.50 -16.77 -15.64
N ARG A 532 6.24 -17.19 -15.81
CA ARG A 532 5.87 -18.14 -16.87
C ARG A 532 6.00 -17.52 -18.27
N VAL A 533 5.56 -16.27 -18.43
CA VAL A 533 5.74 -15.51 -19.68
C VAL A 533 7.21 -15.28 -19.97
N LEU A 534 7.99 -14.85 -18.98
CA LEU A 534 9.43 -14.62 -19.18
C LEU A 534 10.19 -15.91 -19.52
N ALA A 535 9.91 -17.01 -18.83
CA ALA A 535 10.50 -18.30 -19.12
C ALA A 535 10.17 -18.78 -20.54
N GLN A 536 8.95 -18.52 -21.03
CA GLN A 536 8.60 -18.81 -22.42
C GLN A 536 9.46 -17.99 -23.39
N LEU A 537 9.52 -16.67 -23.20
CA LEU A 537 10.31 -15.78 -24.08
C LEU A 537 11.78 -16.19 -24.12
N LEU A 538 12.37 -16.49 -22.95
CA LEU A 538 13.79 -16.83 -22.84
C LEU A 538 14.13 -18.27 -23.25
N ASN A 539 13.14 -19.14 -23.45
CA ASN A 539 13.34 -20.50 -23.96
C ASN A 539 12.94 -20.66 -25.44
N ASP A 540 12.30 -19.65 -26.04
CA ASP A 540 11.92 -19.70 -27.45
C ASP A 540 13.15 -19.56 -28.35
N THR A 541 13.36 -20.54 -29.25
CA THR A 541 14.53 -20.58 -30.14
C THR A 541 14.60 -19.39 -31.08
N GLN A 542 13.47 -18.93 -31.63
CA GLN A 542 13.44 -17.79 -32.56
C GLN A 542 13.76 -16.49 -31.81
N VAL A 543 13.24 -16.33 -30.60
CA VAL A 543 13.58 -15.18 -29.73
C VAL A 543 15.05 -15.20 -29.35
N ARG A 544 15.63 -16.37 -29.02
CA ARG A 544 17.07 -16.51 -28.75
C ARG A 544 17.94 -16.14 -29.95
N GLU A 545 17.57 -16.55 -31.16
CA GLU A 545 18.28 -16.17 -32.39
C GLU A 545 18.25 -14.66 -32.64
N ALA A 546 17.12 -14.00 -32.35
CA ALA A 546 17.01 -12.55 -32.42
C ALA A 546 17.78 -11.84 -31.29
N LEU A 547 17.77 -12.38 -30.06
CA LEU A 547 18.55 -11.87 -28.92
C LEU A 547 20.06 -11.91 -29.17
N ALA A 548 20.57 -12.97 -29.82
CA ALA A 548 21.98 -13.07 -30.17
C ALA A 548 22.44 -11.89 -31.05
N LYS A 549 21.59 -11.45 -32.01
CA LYS A 549 21.85 -10.25 -32.84
C LYS A 549 21.84 -8.96 -32.03
N LEU A 550 21.18 -8.95 -30.88
CA LEU A 550 21.10 -7.82 -29.94
C LEU A 550 22.19 -7.87 -28.85
N GLY A 551 23.15 -8.81 -28.95
CA GLY A 551 24.29 -8.94 -28.03
C GLY A 551 24.06 -9.86 -26.83
N HIS A 552 22.97 -10.61 -26.79
CA HIS A 552 22.66 -11.57 -25.71
C HIS A 552 22.67 -13.00 -26.23
N GLU A 553 23.79 -13.70 -26.05
CA GLU A 553 23.93 -15.12 -26.41
C GLU A 553 23.60 -16.03 -25.22
N ILE A 554 22.41 -16.62 -25.25
CA ILE A 554 21.98 -17.63 -24.27
C ILE A 554 22.45 -19.01 -24.74
N PRO A 555 23.24 -19.77 -23.94
CA PRO A 555 23.67 -21.11 -24.32
C PRO A 555 22.50 -22.07 -24.55
N ASN A 556 22.62 -22.95 -25.54
CA ASN A 556 21.59 -23.96 -25.85
C ASN A 556 21.33 -24.95 -24.70
N HIS A 557 22.30 -25.12 -23.80
CA HIS A 557 22.16 -25.98 -22.61
C HIS A 557 21.54 -25.25 -21.41
N THR A 558 21.30 -23.94 -21.49
CA THR A 558 20.62 -23.17 -20.44
C THR A 558 19.11 -23.30 -20.60
N GLN A 559 18.45 -23.75 -19.53
CA GLN A 559 17.00 -23.79 -19.40
C GLN A 559 16.54 -22.75 -18.38
N PHE A 560 15.63 -21.86 -18.79
CA PHE A 560 14.92 -20.99 -17.86
C PHE A 560 13.71 -21.72 -17.29
N VAL A 561 13.57 -21.76 -15.97
CA VAL A 561 12.50 -22.49 -15.27
C VAL A 561 11.68 -21.49 -14.48
N ALA A 562 10.39 -21.40 -14.77
CA ALA A 562 9.47 -20.59 -13.99
C ALA A 562 9.15 -21.29 -12.68
N ALA A 563 9.17 -20.56 -11.57
CA ALA A 563 8.79 -21.07 -10.26
C ALA A 563 8.08 -20.02 -9.41
N LEU A 564 7.31 -20.50 -8.44
CA LEU A 564 6.57 -19.67 -7.49
C LEU A 564 6.96 -20.03 -6.05
N HIS A 565 7.53 -19.08 -5.32
CA HIS A 565 7.73 -19.15 -3.87
C HIS A 565 6.42 -18.79 -3.15
N ASN A 566 5.83 -19.75 -2.45
CA ASN A 566 4.70 -19.51 -1.57
C ASN A 566 5.20 -18.94 -0.24
N THR A 567 4.96 -17.67 0.04
CA THR A 567 5.48 -16.98 1.23
C THR A 567 4.83 -17.43 2.54
N MET A 568 3.65 -18.05 2.47
CA MET A 568 3.02 -18.64 3.64
C MET A 568 3.71 -19.96 4.00
N THR A 569 4.00 -20.82 3.05
CA THR A 569 4.49 -22.19 3.33
C THR A 569 5.98 -22.40 3.07
N ASP A 570 6.65 -21.41 2.49
CA ASP A 570 8.02 -21.44 1.96
C ASP A 570 8.29 -22.47 0.86
N HIS A 571 7.27 -23.15 0.35
CA HIS A 571 7.47 -24.09 -0.75
C HIS A 571 7.70 -23.33 -2.05
N VAL A 572 8.67 -23.78 -2.83
CA VAL A 572 8.88 -23.33 -4.21
C VAL A 572 8.30 -24.38 -5.17
N THR A 573 7.34 -23.98 -5.99
CA THR A 573 6.72 -24.83 -7.01
C THR A 573 7.27 -24.47 -8.39
N CYS A 574 7.86 -25.43 -9.09
CA CYS A 574 8.35 -25.25 -10.46
C CYS A 574 7.26 -25.60 -11.48
N PHE A 575 7.16 -24.83 -12.56
CA PHE A 575 6.18 -25.05 -13.64
C PHE A 575 6.73 -25.88 -14.79
N GLN A 576 8.03 -26.17 -14.79
CA GLN A 576 8.70 -27.07 -15.73
C GLN A 576 9.59 -28.05 -14.94
N GLU A 577 9.80 -29.24 -15.49
CA GLU A 577 10.73 -30.20 -14.92
C GLU A 577 12.18 -29.73 -15.08
N VAL A 578 12.98 -29.97 -14.03
CA VAL A 578 14.42 -29.70 -14.00
C VAL A 578 15.17 -31.03 -14.05
N ARG A 579 16.16 -31.13 -14.96
CA ARG A 579 16.91 -32.37 -15.24
C ARG A 579 18.14 -32.57 -14.34
N ASP A 580 18.07 -32.09 -13.09
CA ASP A 580 19.14 -32.20 -12.10
C ASP A 580 18.62 -33.00 -10.89
N GLY A 581 19.35 -34.04 -10.51
CA GLY A 581 18.96 -34.98 -9.45
C GLY A 581 18.96 -34.36 -8.04
N PHE A 582 19.79 -33.34 -7.78
CA PHE A 582 19.87 -32.71 -6.45
C PHE A 582 18.98 -31.49 -6.30
N PHE A 583 18.45 -30.96 -7.40
CA PHE A 583 17.72 -29.70 -7.44
C PHE A 583 16.52 -29.66 -6.47
N TYR A 584 15.69 -30.71 -6.47
CA TYR A 584 14.53 -30.76 -5.60
C TYR A 584 14.90 -30.95 -4.12
N ASP A 585 16.00 -31.65 -3.83
CA ASP A 585 16.52 -31.78 -2.47
C ASP A 585 16.98 -30.43 -1.92
N TRP A 586 17.64 -29.61 -2.76
CA TRP A 586 18.01 -28.24 -2.39
C TRP A 586 16.80 -27.39 -2.05
N LEU A 587 15.73 -27.42 -2.86
CA LEU A 587 14.50 -26.67 -2.58
C LEU A 587 13.79 -27.15 -1.31
N GLN A 588 13.75 -28.47 -1.06
CA GLN A 588 13.15 -29.04 0.14
C GLN A 588 13.93 -28.63 1.40
N GLN A 589 15.26 -28.65 1.34
CA GLN A 589 16.10 -28.27 2.47
C GLN A 589 16.08 -26.75 2.72
N ALA A 590 16.05 -25.94 1.66
CA ALA A 590 15.86 -24.50 1.76
C ALA A 590 14.50 -24.15 2.40
N THR A 591 13.42 -24.83 2.00
CA THR A 591 12.09 -24.70 2.62
C THR A 591 12.15 -24.96 4.11
N TYR A 592 12.79 -26.07 4.52
CA TYR A 592 12.91 -26.43 5.93
C TYR A 592 13.67 -25.36 6.75
N LEU A 593 14.83 -24.90 6.27
CA LEU A 593 15.62 -23.89 6.97
C LEU A 593 14.88 -22.56 7.08
N THR A 594 14.14 -22.18 6.04
CA THR A 594 13.33 -20.96 6.03
C THR A 594 12.19 -21.04 7.06
N GLN A 595 11.46 -22.17 7.09
CA GLN A 595 10.41 -22.41 8.08
C GLN A 595 10.96 -22.44 9.52
N LEU A 596 12.17 -22.98 9.70
CA LEU A 596 12.86 -23.02 10.99
C LEU A 596 13.19 -21.61 11.49
N GLU A 597 13.75 -20.75 10.64
CA GLU A 597 14.08 -19.36 11.00
C GLU A 597 12.82 -18.53 11.30
N ARG A 598 11.74 -18.74 10.55
CA ARG A 598 10.49 -17.98 10.69
C ARG A 598 9.60 -18.43 11.84
N ALA A 599 9.73 -19.69 12.29
CA ALA A 599 8.89 -20.30 13.31
C ALA A 599 8.68 -19.43 14.57
N PRO A 600 9.74 -18.88 15.24
CA PRO A 600 9.57 -18.10 16.46
C PRO A 600 8.68 -16.87 16.26
N ARG A 601 8.80 -16.23 15.09
CA ARG A 601 8.08 -15.00 14.75
C ARG A 601 6.63 -15.27 14.37
N LEU A 602 6.31 -16.47 13.88
CA LEU A 602 4.96 -16.84 13.48
C LEU A 602 4.16 -17.43 14.65
N ASP A 603 4.75 -18.42 15.33
CA ASP A 603 4.19 -19.10 16.50
C ASP A 603 5.33 -19.90 17.18
N PRO A 604 5.76 -19.54 18.41
CA PRO A 604 6.87 -20.20 19.09
C PRO A 604 6.75 -21.72 19.19
N VAL A 605 5.53 -22.27 19.23
CA VAL A 605 5.27 -23.72 19.30
C VAL A 605 5.82 -24.45 18.05
N LEU A 606 5.91 -23.77 16.90
CA LEU A 606 6.45 -24.35 15.66
C LEU A 606 7.94 -24.70 15.76
N LEU A 607 8.69 -24.11 16.70
CA LEU A 607 10.09 -24.44 16.91
C LEU A 607 10.26 -25.82 17.57
N GLU A 608 9.31 -26.21 18.40
CA GLU A 608 9.32 -27.45 19.19
C GLU A 608 8.99 -28.69 18.34
N MET A 609 8.35 -28.47 17.18
CA MET A 609 7.96 -29.52 16.23
C MET A 609 9.15 -30.04 15.42
N ASP A 610 9.09 -31.31 14.99
CA ASP A 610 10.06 -31.85 14.05
C ASP A 610 9.93 -31.24 12.64
N LYS A 611 10.80 -31.67 11.71
CA LYS A 611 10.81 -31.16 10.32
C LYS A 611 9.47 -31.39 9.60
N GLN A 612 8.89 -32.58 9.74
CA GLN A 612 7.68 -32.94 9.02
C GLN A 612 6.44 -32.31 9.65
N GLU A 613 6.32 -32.39 10.97
CA GLU A 613 5.22 -31.82 11.75
C GLU A 613 5.10 -30.31 11.50
N ARG A 614 6.23 -29.60 11.53
CA ARG A 614 6.28 -28.16 11.25
C ARG A 614 5.80 -27.85 9.84
N ASN A 615 6.30 -28.58 8.84
CA ASN A 615 5.88 -28.38 7.46
C ASN A 615 4.37 -28.58 7.29
N GLU A 616 3.82 -29.63 7.90
CA GLU A 616 2.39 -29.89 7.93
C GLU A 616 1.61 -28.79 8.65
N ALA A 617 2.14 -28.22 9.74
CA ALA A 617 1.54 -27.10 10.45
C ALA A 617 1.46 -25.83 9.59
N TYR A 618 2.51 -25.48 8.83
CA TYR A 618 2.47 -24.38 7.87
C TYR A 618 1.43 -24.62 6.76
N LEU A 619 1.39 -25.83 6.19
CA LEU A 619 0.40 -26.20 5.16
C LEU A 619 -1.04 -26.16 5.69
N LYS A 620 -1.25 -26.61 6.93
CA LYS A 620 -2.55 -26.57 7.60
C LYS A 620 -2.97 -25.12 7.87
N ARG A 621 -2.06 -24.30 8.38
CA ARG A 621 -2.30 -22.87 8.65
C ARG A 621 -2.70 -22.11 7.39
N ALA A 622 -2.03 -22.37 6.26
CA ALA A 622 -2.36 -21.74 4.97
C ALA A 622 -3.81 -22.03 4.51
N LYS A 623 -4.36 -23.18 4.91
CA LYS A 623 -5.71 -23.65 4.54
C LYS A 623 -6.76 -23.36 5.61
N ASP A 624 -6.37 -22.87 6.79
CA ASP A 624 -7.25 -22.60 7.90
C ASP A 624 -8.00 -21.28 7.68
N TRP A 625 -9.30 -21.38 7.44
CA TRP A 625 -10.18 -20.24 7.21
C TRP A 625 -10.47 -19.41 8.48
N SER A 626 -10.18 -19.96 9.66
CA SER A 626 -10.27 -19.26 10.95
C SER A 626 -8.98 -18.50 11.30
N GLN A 627 -7.89 -18.74 10.57
CA GLN A 627 -6.62 -18.10 10.81
C GLN A 627 -6.67 -16.62 10.41
N THR A 628 -6.75 -15.75 11.41
CA THR A 628 -6.76 -14.29 11.20
C THR A 628 -5.39 -13.74 10.80
N ARG A 629 -4.31 -14.43 11.21
CA ARG A 629 -2.91 -14.06 11.00
C ARG A 629 -2.18 -15.13 10.20
N PRO A 630 -2.51 -15.34 8.90
CA PRO A 630 -1.86 -16.39 8.12
C PRO A 630 -0.34 -16.21 8.14
N GLU A 631 0.13 -15.04 7.73
CA GLU A 631 1.52 -14.59 7.82
C GLU A 631 1.58 -13.07 8.09
N TRP A 632 2.79 -12.56 8.33
CA TRP A 632 3.04 -11.13 8.62
C TRP A 632 3.30 -10.25 7.39
N GLY A 633 3.31 -10.83 6.18
CA GLY A 633 3.64 -10.11 4.95
C GLY A 633 5.01 -9.44 5.06
N LEU A 634 5.05 -8.13 4.79
CA LEU A 634 6.26 -7.31 4.79
C LEU A 634 6.47 -6.55 6.12
N ALA A 635 5.85 -7.00 7.22
CA ALA A 635 6.04 -6.38 8.53
C ALA A 635 7.53 -6.36 8.93
N ASP A 636 7.92 -5.28 9.60
CA ASP A 636 9.31 -4.98 10.03
C ASP A 636 10.36 -4.80 8.93
N ASN A 637 9.93 -4.52 7.68
CA ASN A 637 10.83 -4.02 6.64
C ASN A 637 11.52 -2.71 7.08
N ASN A 638 12.82 -2.55 6.79
CA ASN A 638 13.60 -1.40 7.25
C ASN A 638 14.55 -0.80 6.20
N ALA A 639 15.03 -1.59 5.24
CA ALA A 639 16.05 -1.14 4.30
C ALA A 639 15.87 -1.71 2.90
N PHE A 640 16.46 -1.03 1.92
CA PHE A 640 16.59 -1.50 0.55
C PHE A 640 18.06 -1.47 0.15
N ILE A 641 18.61 -2.59 -0.29
CA ILE A 641 20.02 -2.72 -0.67
C ILE A 641 20.11 -2.96 -2.17
N ILE A 642 20.83 -2.07 -2.85
CA ILE A 642 21.14 -2.11 -4.28
C ILE A 642 22.65 -2.38 -4.41
N ALA A 643 23.02 -3.64 -4.47
CA ALA A 643 24.42 -4.07 -4.51
C ALA A 643 24.55 -5.48 -5.10
N PRO A 644 25.74 -5.88 -5.58
CA PRO A 644 25.96 -7.27 -6.01
C PRO A 644 25.78 -8.24 -4.84
N ARG A 645 25.09 -9.38 -5.05
CA ARG A 645 24.80 -10.38 -4.01
C ARG A 645 26.03 -10.82 -3.22
N GLN A 646 27.20 -10.88 -3.85
CA GLN A 646 28.44 -11.28 -3.16
C GLN A 646 28.74 -10.47 -1.88
N TYR A 647 28.27 -9.22 -1.78
CA TYR A 647 28.49 -8.39 -0.58
C TYR A 647 27.46 -8.64 0.53
N THR A 648 26.31 -9.24 0.22
CA THR A 648 25.26 -9.52 1.20
C THR A 648 25.08 -11.01 1.46
N ARG A 649 25.72 -11.89 0.66
CA ARG A 649 25.60 -13.35 0.73
C ARG A 649 25.87 -13.94 2.12
N ALA A 650 26.78 -13.34 2.87
CA ALA A 650 27.18 -13.82 4.20
C ALA A 650 26.35 -13.24 5.34
N LEU A 651 25.49 -12.25 5.06
CA LEU A 651 24.82 -11.46 6.09
C LEU A 651 23.46 -12.07 6.41
N ASP A 652 23.15 -12.10 7.71
CA ASP A 652 21.78 -12.31 8.18
C ASP A 652 21.07 -10.95 8.29
N LEU A 653 20.23 -10.66 7.31
CA LEU A 653 19.44 -9.42 7.24
C LEU A 653 18.07 -9.56 7.91
N ASN A 654 17.84 -10.67 8.62
CA ASN A 654 16.66 -10.96 9.42
C ASN A 654 15.33 -10.92 8.65
N GLY A 655 15.35 -11.05 7.32
CA GLY A 655 14.14 -10.87 6.49
C GLY A 655 13.55 -9.46 6.55
N ARG A 656 14.39 -8.42 6.75
CA ARG A 656 13.94 -7.01 6.87
C ARG A 656 14.38 -6.11 5.71
N CYS A 657 15.28 -6.60 4.86
CA CYS A 657 15.86 -5.85 3.76
C CYS A 657 15.30 -6.30 2.41
N PHE A 658 14.80 -5.36 1.61
CA PHE A 658 14.60 -5.60 0.18
C PHE A 658 15.98 -5.70 -0.49
N LEU A 659 16.16 -6.65 -1.41
CA LEU A 659 17.46 -6.89 -2.05
C LEU A 659 17.34 -6.87 -3.57
N HIS A 660 18.02 -5.92 -4.22
CA HIS A 660 18.15 -5.90 -5.67
C HIS A 660 19.62 -6.05 -6.08
N ASP A 661 19.88 -6.98 -6.99
CA ASP A 661 21.22 -7.17 -7.54
C ASP A 661 21.54 -6.09 -8.57
N TYR A 662 22.71 -5.46 -8.41
CA TYR A 662 23.15 -4.36 -9.27
C TYR A 662 24.67 -4.26 -9.28
N ASN A 663 25.28 -4.15 -10.47
CA ASN A 663 26.71 -3.94 -10.64
C ASN A 663 26.97 -2.71 -11.52
N PHE A 664 27.40 -1.62 -10.90
CA PHE A 664 27.65 -0.35 -11.60
C PHE A 664 28.73 -0.44 -12.69
N HIS A 665 29.64 -1.42 -12.65
CA HIS A 665 30.62 -1.63 -13.71
C HIS A 665 30.00 -2.09 -15.03
N LEU A 666 28.79 -2.66 -14.99
CA LEU A 666 28.02 -3.06 -16.18
C LEU A 666 27.06 -1.95 -16.65
N ASP A 667 27.05 -0.80 -15.97
CA ASP A 667 26.09 0.29 -16.16
C ASP A 667 26.82 1.65 -16.28
N PRO A 668 27.67 1.83 -17.32
CA PRO A 668 28.56 3.00 -17.42
C PRO A 668 27.81 4.33 -17.57
N ASP A 669 26.58 4.31 -18.09
CA ASP A 669 25.71 5.48 -18.24
C ASP A 669 24.72 5.66 -17.07
N SER A 670 24.76 4.75 -16.07
CA SER A 670 23.86 4.73 -14.91
C SER A 670 22.38 4.54 -15.27
N ALA A 671 22.05 4.02 -16.45
CA ALA A 671 20.67 3.83 -16.90
C ALA A 671 19.93 2.74 -16.12
N VAL A 672 20.63 1.69 -15.65
CA VAL A 672 20.04 0.70 -14.74
C VAL A 672 19.84 1.34 -13.36
N LEU A 673 20.84 2.03 -12.81
CA LEU A 673 20.72 2.73 -11.51
C LEU A 673 19.53 3.70 -11.50
N GLU A 674 19.38 4.50 -12.56
CA GLU A 674 18.28 5.44 -12.71
C GLU A 674 16.92 4.72 -12.65
N ARG A 675 16.78 3.57 -13.35
CA ARG A 675 15.57 2.74 -13.29
C ARG A 675 15.32 2.15 -11.89
N LEU A 676 16.36 1.70 -11.20
CA LEU A 676 16.24 1.14 -9.85
C LEU A 676 15.80 2.19 -8.81
N MET A 677 16.32 3.41 -8.92
CA MET A 677 15.96 4.53 -8.04
C MET A 677 14.58 5.11 -8.36
N THR A 678 14.12 5.05 -9.60
CA THR A 678 12.83 5.63 -10.02
C THR A 678 11.65 4.64 -10.00
N ALA A 679 11.89 3.34 -9.82
CA ALA A 679 10.81 2.36 -9.71
C ALA A 679 10.93 1.47 -8.45
N PRO A 680 11.84 0.48 -8.35
CA PRO A 680 11.99 -0.34 -7.14
C PRO A 680 12.12 0.45 -5.84
N MET A 681 12.92 1.52 -5.79
CA MET A 681 13.07 2.33 -4.59
C MET A 681 11.76 3.05 -4.19
N LEU A 682 10.96 3.48 -5.17
CA LEU A 682 9.66 4.09 -4.89
C LEU A 682 8.67 3.05 -4.36
N VAL A 683 8.66 1.84 -4.94
CA VAL A 683 7.80 0.73 -4.49
C VAL A 683 8.17 0.29 -3.06
N THR A 684 9.45 0.16 -2.74
CA THR A 684 9.86 -0.20 -1.37
C THR A 684 9.56 0.91 -0.37
N HIS A 685 9.67 2.18 -0.76
CA HIS A 685 9.23 3.32 0.06
C HIS A 685 7.71 3.32 0.30
N TRP A 686 6.91 3.06 -0.74
CA TRP A 686 5.45 2.93 -0.63
C TRP A 686 5.05 1.86 0.38
N ILE A 687 5.66 0.68 0.28
CA ILE A 687 5.44 -0.41 1.22
C ILE A 687 5.84 0.03 2.63
N ASN A 688 7.08 0.52 2.82
CA ASN A 688 7.58 0.92 4.13
C ASN A 688 6.66 1.94 4.83
N MET A 689 6.27 3.00 4.12
CA MET A 689 5.41 4.04 4.70
C MET A 689 3.98 3.58 4.99
N GLN A 690 3.41 2.66 4.19
CA GLN A 690 2.11 2.06 4.51
C GLN A 690 2.17 1.30 5.83
N TYR A 691 3.19 0.46 6.01
CA TYR A 691 3.38 -0.30 7.24
C TYR A 691 3.63 0.64 8.43
N ASN A 692 4.48 1.66 8.27
CA ASN A 692 4.74 2.66 9.31
C ASN A 692 3.44 3.32 9.77
N LEU A 693 2.66 3.86 8.83
CA LEU A 693 1.47 4.66 9.15
C LEU A 693 0.27 3.81 9.59
N SER A 694 0.12 2.59 9.10
CA SER A 694 -0.86 1.64 9.64
C SER A 694 -0.51 1.17 11.05
N THR A 695 0.75 1.26 11.47
CA THR A 695 1.19 0.96 12.85
C THR A 695 1.04 2.19 13.76
N THR A 696 1.43 3.38 13.32
CA THR A 696 1.35 4.59 14.17
C THR A 696 -0.09 5.10 14.34
N ASP A 697 -0.95 4.92 13.32
CA ASP A 697 -2.36 5.26 13.38
C ASP A 697 -3.22 4.28 12.56
N ASN A 698 -3.51 3.11 13.16
CA ASN A 698 -4.31 2.09 12.50
C ASN A 698 -5.75 2.52 12.22
N PHE A 699 -6.29 3.48 12.97
CA PHE A 699 -7.66 3.93 12.75
C PHE A 699 -7.78 4.76 11.46
N LYS A 700 -6.83 5.68 11.21
CA LYS A 700 -6.85 6.55 10.02
C LYS A 700 -6.15 5.96 8.79
N PHE A 701 -5.06 5.22 9.00
CA PHE A 701 -4.24 4.67 7.91
C PHE A 701 -4.09 3.14 7.92
N GLY A 702 -4.83 2.47 8.79
CA GLY A 702 -4.99 1.02 8.77
C GLY A 702 -6.45 0.64 8.63
N SER A 703 -6.69 -0.66 8.63
CA SER A 703 -8.02 -1.20 8.38
C SER A 703 -8.71 -1.70 9.65
N GLY A 704 -8.25 -1.32 10.83
CA GLY A 704 -8.82 -1.76 12.10
C GLY A 704 -8.71 -3.27 12.33
N ASN A 705 -9.67 -3.81 13.07
CA ASN A 705 -9.74 -5.21 13.43
C ASN A 705 -10.32 -6.06 12.29
N LYS A 706 -9.49 -6.95 11.74
CA LYS A 706 -9.83 -7.88 10.65
C LYS A 706 -11.04 -8.75 10.92
N VAL A 707 -11.31 -9.09 12.19
CA VAL A 707 -12.44 -9.95 12.58
C VAL A 707 -13.79 -9.24 12.36
N LEU A 708 -13.79 -7.92 12.30
CA LEU A 708 -14.99 -7.10 12.10
C LEU A 708 -15.16 -6.64 10.64
N HIS A 709 -14.33 -7.12 9.72
CA HIS A 709 -14.35 -6.67 8.33
C HIS A 709 -15.61 -7.11 7.59
N ASN A 710 -16.33 -6.14 7.03
CA ASN A 710 -17.42 -6.36 6.09
C ASN A 710 -17.01 -5.84 4.72
N ALA A 711 -16.99 -6.71 3.71
CA ALA A 711 -16.64 -6.34 2.34
C ALA A 711 -17.68 -5.38 1.73
N VAL A 712 -17.21 -4.30 1.11
CA VAL A 712 -18.03 -3.27 0.47
C VAL A 712 -17.95 -3.43 -1.05
N GLY A 713 -19.10 -3.45 -1.72
CA GLY A 713 -19.17 -3.49 -3.18
C GLY A 713 -18.43 -4.68 -3.81
N ASP A 714 -18.50 -5.85 -3.17
CA ASP A 714 -17.75 -7.09 -3.43
C ASP A 714 -16.22 -6.98 -3.23
N HIS A 715 -15.55 -5.97 -3.80
CA HIS A 715 -14.10 -5.85 -3.77
C HIS A 715 -13.57 -4.41 -3.57
N ILE A 716 -14.42 -3.41 -3.33
CA ILE A 716 -13.98 -2.00 -3.23
C ILE A 716 -13.08 -1.78 -2.00
N GLY A 717 -13.49 -2.29 -0.85
CA GLY A 717 -12.80 -2.10 0.43
C GLY A 717 -13.57 -2.79 1.56
N VAL A 718 -13.28 -2.42 2.81
CA VAL A 718 -13.97 -2.98 3.98
C VAL A 718 -14.50 -1.89 4.89
N PHE A 719 -15.60 -2.17 5.59
CA PHE A 719 -15.96 -1.49 6.83
C PHE A 719 -15.48 -2.31 8.02
N GLU A 720 -15.17 -1.63 9.13
CA GLU A 720 -14.96 -2.27 10.42
C GLU A 720 -16.27 -2.20 11.21
N GLY A 721 -17.02 -3.30 11.22
CA GLY A 721 -18.39 -3.34 11.75
C GLY A 721 -19.42 -2.94 10.69
N ASN A 722 -20.55 -2.36 11.12
CA ASN A 722 -21.74 -2.18 10.28
C ASN A 722 -21.70 -0.91 9.37
N GLY A 723 -20.65 -0.11 9.45
CA GLY A 723 -20.54 1.14 8.69
C GLY A 723 -19.30 1.94 9.08
N GLY A 724 -19.39 3.27 8.95
CA GLY A 724 -18.26 4.18 9.10
C GLY A 724 -17.58 4.46 7.77
N ASP A 725 -16.44 5.12 7.79
CA ASP A 725 -15.63 5.35 6.59
C ASP A 725 -15.06 4.03 6.04
N LEU A 726 -14.72 4.02 4.75
CA LEU A 726 -14.02 2.90 4.14
C LEU A 726 -12.64 2.74 4.81
N ARG A 727 -12.34 1.53 5.28
CA ARG A 727 -11.03 1.24 5.87
C ARG A 727 -9.99 1.01 4.79
N ILE A 728 -8.81 1.63 4.95
CA ILE A 728 -7.67 1.56 4.03
C ILE A 728 -6.47 0.87 4.70
N GLY A 729 -5.38 0.62 3.97
CA GLY A 729 -4.15 0.10 4.58
C GLY A 729 -4.31 -1.27 5.26
N LEU A 730 -3.49 -1.54 6.28
CA LEU A 730 -3.33 -2.88 6.85
C LEU A 730 -4.11 -3.08 8.16
N ALA A 731 -4.64 -4.29 8.37
CA ALA A 731 -5.35 -4.62 9.60
C ALA A 731 -4.40 -4.80 10.78
N MET A 732 -4.92 -4.65 12.00
CA MET A 732 -4.18 -4.93 13.24
C MET A 732 -3.57 -6.34 13.24
N GLN A 733 -4.28 -7.33 12.71
CA GLN A 733 -3.81 -8.72 12.61
C GLN A 733 -2.65 -8.93 11.61
N SER A 734 -2.30 -7.92 10.81
CA SER A 734 -1.10 -7.94 9.96
C SER A 734 0.09 -7.23 10.60
N LEU A 735 -0.12 -6.56 11.74
CA LEU A 735 0.86 -5.67 12.38
C LEU A 735 1.09 -5.97 13.86
N HIS A 736 0.20 -6.70 14.52
CA HIS A 736 0.22 -6.92 15.97
C HIS A 736 -0.24 -8.34 16.32
N ASP A 737 0.51 -9.01 17.20
CA ASP A 737 0.21 -10.37 17.65
C ASP A 737 -0.80 -10.43 18.79
N GLY A 738 -1.04 -9.31 19.47
CA GLY A 738 -1.91 -9.18 20.64
C GLY A 738 -1.16 -8.72 21.89
N GLN A 739 0.17 -8.79 21.86
CA GLN A 739 1.07 -8.34 22.93
C GLN A 739 2.03 -7.25 22.46
N GLN A 740 2.55 -7.36 21.23
CA GLN A 740 3.55 -6.46 20.67
C GLN A 740 3.33 -6.17 19.18
N TRP A 741 3.93 -5.07 18.73
CA TRP A 741 4.00 -4.71 17.33
C TRP A 741 5.00 -5.61 16.58
N MET A 742 4.52 -6.19 15.49
CA MET A 742 5.32 -6.98 14.55
C MET A 742 6.01 -6.12 13.50
N HIS A 743 5.72 -4.83 13.42
CA HIS A 743 6.42 -3.88 12.56
C HIS A 743 6.94 -2.73 13.41
N THR A 744 8.23 -2.41 13.22
CA THR A 744 8.89 -1.27 13.84
C THR A 744 8.81 -0.06 12.90
N PRO A 745 8.05 1.01 13.23
CA PRO A 745 7.93 2.15 12.33
C PRO A 745 9.24 2.92 12.21
N GLN A 746 9.80 2.96 11.01
CA GLN A 746 11.02 3.68 10.69
C GLN A 746 11.08 3.98 9.19
N ARG A 747 11.59 5.15 8.82
CA ARG A 747 11.75 5.51 7.40
C ARG A 747 12.83 4.68 6.73
N LEU A 748 12.54 4.23 5.51
CA LEU A 748 13.40 3.35 4.71
C LEU A 748 14.84 3.89 4.56
N ALA A 749 15.81 3.03 4.84
CA ALA A 749 17.22 3.26 4.54
C ALA A 749 17.63 2.56 3.23
N VAL A 750 18.06 3.31 2.23
CA VAL A 750 18.45 2.79 0.91
C VAL A 750 19.97 2.80 0.80
N TYR A 751 20.60 1.62 0.71
CA TYR A 751 22.04 1.45 0.57
C TYR A 751 22.40 1.08 -0.87
N ILE A 752 23.18 1.93 -1.53
CA ILE A 752 23.52 1.79 -2.94
C ILE A 752 25.04 1.63 -3.10
N ARG A 753 25.47 0.52 -3.70
CA ARG A 753 26.86 0.31 -4.08
C ARG A 753 27.14 0.82 -5.49
N ALA A 754 27.32 2.14 -5.60
CA ALA A 754 27.63 2.86 -6.83
C ALA A 754 28.46 4.13 -6.54
N PRO A 755 29.12 4.74 -7.54
CA PRO A 755 29.81 6.02 -7.36
C PRO A 755 28.87 7.12 -6.85
N GLN A 756 29.34 7.93 -5.91
CA GLN A 756 28.60 9.08 -5.37
C GLN A 756 28.11 10.04 -6.47
N SER A 757 28.92 10.27 -7.50
CA SER A 757 28.56 11.11 -8.64
C SER A 757 27.38 10.55 -9.44
N ALA A 758 27.30 9.22 -9.61
CA ALA A 758 26.22 8.56 -10.33
C ALA A 758 24.89 8.69 -9.57
N ILE A 759 24.91 8.41 -8.27
CA ILE A 759 23.72 8.55 -7.40
C ILE A 759 23.24 10.00 -7.39
N ALA A 760 24.15 10.96 -7.18
CA ALA A 760 23.81 12.38 -7.16
C ALA A 760 23.25 12.86 -8.51
N ALA A 761 23.81 12.40 -9.64
CA ALA A 761 23.32 12.73 -10.97
C ALA A 761 21.91 12.21 -11.22
N VAL A 762 21.58 10.98 -10.79
CA VAL A 762 20.22 10.45 -10.86
C VAL A 762 19.26 11.28 -10.01
N VAL A 763 19.61 11.59 -8.76
CA VAL A 763 18.74 12.42 -7.90
C VAL A 763 18.49 13.80 -8.51
N ALA A 764 19.53 14.44 -9.06
CA ALA A 764 19.42 15.76 -9.68
C ALA A 764 18.45 15.79 -10.88
N LYS A 765 18.29 14.68 -11.61
CA LYS A 765 17.34 14.57 -12.75
C LYS A 765 15.87 14.51 -12.31
N HIS A 766 15.58 14.04 -11.10
CA HIS A 766 14.23 13.65 -10.68
C HIS A 766 13.75 14.42 -9.45
N ALA A 767 12.82 15.36 -9.63
CA ALA A 767 12.27 16.18 -8.54
C ALA A 767 11.67 15.33 -7.40
N LEU A 768 10.98 14.23 -7.76
CA LEU A 768 10.42 13.31 -6.76
C LEU A 768 11.51 12.68 -5.87
N LEU A 769 12.68 12.34 -6.42
CA LEU A 769 13.78 11.79 -5.62
C LEU A 769 14.37 12.86 -4.69
N GLN A 770 14.51 14.10 -5.19
CA GLN A 770 14.93 15.23 -4.37
C GLN A 770 13.98 15.48 -3.22
N HIS A 771 12.66 15.47 -3.49
CA HIS A 771 11.64 15.60 -2.47
C HIS A 771 11.78 14.49 -1.43
N LEU A 772 11.78 13.21 -1.82
CA LEU A 772 11.86 12.10 -0.87
C LEU A 772 13.10 12.14 0.04
N ILE A 773 14.25 12.53 -0.51
CA ILE A 773 15.53 12.54 0.22
C ILE A 773 15.64 13.82 1.07
N ASN A 774 15.44 14.99 0.48
CA ASN A 774 15.68 16.27 1.15
C ASN A 774 14.58 16.60 2.18
N HIS A 775 13.37 16.09 1.97
CA HIS A 775 12.26 16.20 2.92
C HIS A 775 12.20 15.03 3.91
N GLN A 776 13.24 14.17 3.91
CA GLN A 776 13.44 13.08 4.85
C GLN A 776 12.25 12.11 4.91
N TRP A 777 11.72 11.70 3.76
CA TRP A 777 10.76 10.59 3.66
C TRP A 777 11.46 9.22 3.61
N LEU A 778 12.71 9.22 3.18
CA LEU A 778 13.64 8.08 3.21
C LEU A 778 15.08 8.61 3.28
N TYR A 779 16.04 7.72 3.50
CA TYR A 779 17.46 8.05 3.55
C TYR A 779 18.22 7.28 2.47
N VAL A 780 19.09 7.97 1.72
CA VAL A 780 19.97 7.34 0.73
C VAL A 780 21.41 7.36 1.23
N PHE A 781 22.04 6.19 1.17
CA PHE A 781 23.41 5.97 1.56
C PHE A 781 24.19 5.37 0.39
N GLN A 782 25.36 5.93 0.12
CA GLN A 782 26.36 5.28 -0.71
C GLN A 782 27.14 4.31 0.17
N TRP A 783 27.31 3.09 -0.31
CA TRP A 783 28.13 2.07 0.33
C TRP A 783 29.28 1.69 -0.59
N GLN A 784 30.50 1.99 -0.16
CA GLN A 784 31.70 1.59 -0.89
C GLN A 784 32.78 1.20 0.10
N ASP A 785 33.33 0.01 -0.13
CA ASP A 785 34.34 -0.60 0.72
C ASP A 785 33.88 -0.65 2.18
N GLN A 786 34.68 -0.11 3.10
CA GLN A 786 34.37 -0.03 4.54
C GLN A 786 33.76 1.32 4.94
N SER A 787 33.30 2.11 3.96
CA SER A 787 32.75 3.44 4.19
C SER A 787 31.30 3.55 3.73
N ILE A 788 30.52 4.32 4.48
CA ILE A 788 29.13 4.64 4.16
C ILE A 788 28.95 6.14 4.30
N HIS A 789 28.36 6.76 3.28
CA HIS A 789 28.07 8.20 3.25
C HIS A 789 26.59 8.42 2.98
N ARG A 790 25.95 9.29 3.75
CA ARG A 790 24.56 9.71 3.54
C ARG A 790 24.49 10.84 2.54
N PHE A 791 23.58 10.75 1.59
CA PHE A 791 23.25 11.85 0.68
C PHE A 791 22.14 12.72 1.27
N GLN A 792 22.36 14.03 1.37
CA GLN A 792 21.35 14.99 1.81
C GLN A 792 21.62 16.36 1.21
N ALA A 793 20.58 17.01 0.67
CA ALA A 793 20.66 18.39 0.16
C ALA A 793 21.79 18.65 -0.86
N GLY A 794 22.18 17.64 -1.65
CA GLY A 794 23.26 17.74 -2.63
C GLY A 794 24.65 17.43 -2.07
N GLU A 795 24.76 17.14 -0.78
CA GLU A 795 26.03 16.88 -0.09
C GLU A 795 26.11 15.43 0.41
N TRP A 796 27.36 14.97 0.58
CA TRP A 796 27.68 13.66 1.15
C TRP A 796 28.24 13.83 2.55
N HIS A 797 27.58 13.25 3.55
CA HIS A 797 28.02 13.26 4.93
C HIS A 797 28.50 11.87 5.32
N PRO A 798 29.71 11.70 5.89
CA PRO A 798 30.16 10.41 6.37
C PRO A 798 29.25 9.93 7.50
N CYS A 799 28.86 8.65 7.46
CA CYS A 799 28.27 8.02 8.62
C CYS A 799 29.40 7.67 9.59
N PRO A 800 29.23 7.86 10.92
CA PRO A 800 30.27 7.51 11.88
C PRO A 800 30.65 6.04 11.73
N ALA A 801 31.89 5.78 11.30
CA ALA A 801 32.53 4.50 11.60
C ALA A 801 32.81 4.55 13.10
N ASN A 802 32.35 3.55 13.86
CA ASN A 802 32.75 3.52 15.27
C ASN A 802 34.26 3.34 15.35
N ASP A 803 34.88 4.22 16.14
CA ASP A 803 36.04 3.88 16.95
C ASP A 803 35.68 2.80 17.98
#